data_AF-A0A1X7VWF2-F1
#
_entry.id   AF-A0A1X7VWF2-F1
#
_cell.length_a   1.000
_cell.length_b   1.000
_cell.length_c   1.000
_cell.angle_alpha   90.00
_cell.angle_beta   90.00
_cell.angle_gamma   90.00
#
_symmetry.space_group_name_H-M   'P 1'
#
loop_
_entity.id
_entity.type
_entity.pdbx_description
1 polymer ?
#
loop_
_entity_poly.entity_id
_entity_poly.type
_entity_poly.pdbx_seq_one_letter_code
_entity_poly.pdbx_strand_id
1 'polypeptide(L)'
;MNSDDSTDSSSNFPLELLSNSMMTFMVRGLFSSLEFPYAFFPSRNIAGHLLFEPFWESINRLERIGFHVLGCTSDGASTNRRFIRLHDSRRQLVHKTQNPFTANRYFFFFSDPPHLLKTTRNCWALPSRTLWKNGKEISWDHLQDIYLKSRAENGLVLLPRLKYEHVHLTSFSKMRVDLAANVLSESVSKALTLFGGDTAQETARFTGLFDIFFDCVNVRNFTDGQRKRKAFQNPYYSESDFRLQWLEDTFLTYLNEWDDSVKSLEVPNDEKKNMKLSAETLSGLRMTTKSFIELVKYLFTVPGVTVFFSRRLCQDPLEKFFGCQRQIGRTHENPTVKEFQRNTQALRVVNSMCRGSISSNCRRNKDLDTAEYDIQPLRRRKRRRIDESLDITFSATNPLNSLGTIADQRHYGGSSNDEATHMCETVIKGFRALVKDDSFYVTLDNECIIKAANAFIQWAVPPYTEYFIIFSQYLISNIKSCFTNKSSRQSEREYICTQYHTLRVSETCHSTWSTFLQLSIKSNPGPALYQYVTQSVLTIFMRQTYGLLTESERPSIFQLNDIEHNALRYFAGYLWKKVISQLVTSKNKHKSTLLLFMNNIIGVDEIDPDDHTEEWTNIIDRGGLVHIPVSIYHLFCQMELQLRNYFNLKTAILEPKTKMKIIKGICEIEDQWQILTEDVET
;
A
#
# COMPACT_ATOMS: atom_id res chain seq x y z
N MET A 1 47.93 3.23 -5.94
CA MET A 1 47.88 1.82 -6.35
C MET A 1 46.47 1.32 -6.11
N ASN A 2 45.68 1.40 -7.18
CA ASN A 2 44.40 0.79 -7.52
C ASN A 2 43.35 0.58 -6.41
N SER A 3 42.48 1.57 -6.27
CA SER A 3 41.08 1.37 -5.87
C SER A 3 40.25 1.25 -7.16
N ASP A 4 39.78 0.04 -7.45
CA ASP A 4 38.75 -0.20 -8.46
C ASP A 4 37.43 0.42 -7.95
N ASP A 5 37.16 1.66 -8.37
CA ASP A 5 35.82 2.25 -8.30
C ASP A 5 34.98 1.64 -9.43
N SER A 6 34.24 0.58 -9.09
CA SER A 6 33.14 0.11 -9.92
C SER A 6 31.97 1.08 -9.79
N THR A 7 31.95 2.11 -10.64
CA THR A 7 30.81 3.01 -10.84
C THR A 7 29.64 2.19 -11.40
N ASP A 8 28.69 1.87 -10.52
CA ASP A 8 27.45 1.16 -10.83
C ASP A 8 26.57 2.14 -11.65
N SER A 9 26.64 2.00 -12.98
CA SER A 9 25.87 2.72 -14.00
C SER A 9 24.39 2.91 -13.61
N SER A 10 24.02 4.09 -13.13
CA SER A 10 22.61 4.43 -12.88
C SER A 10 21.95 4.87 -14.18
N SER A 11 21.19 3.97 -14.76
CA SER A 11 20.27 4.19 -15.88
C SER A 11 19.53 5.54 -15.80
N ASN A 12 19.62 6.34 -16.85
CA ASN A 12 18.85 7.57 -17.12
C ASN A 12 17.33 7.30 -17.17
N PHE A 13 16.71 7.07 -16.02
CA PHE A 13 15.26 7.05 -15.89
C PHE A 13 14.74 8.48 -15.71
N PRO A 14 13.65 8.87 -16.40
CA PRO A 14 12.97 10.12 -16.13
C PRO A 14 12.72 10.27 -14.63
N LEU A 15 13.09 11.41 -14.04
CA LEU A 15 12.89 11.71 -12.62
C LEU A 15 11.44 11.49 -12.17
N GLU A 16 10.48 11.62 -13.10
CA GLU A 16 9.05 11.38 -12.90
C GLU A 16 8.67 9.90 -12.71
N LEU A 17 9.49 8.97 -13.22
CA LEU A 17 9.30 7.52 -13.08
C LEU A 17 10.00 6.93 -11.85
N LEU A 18 10.85 7.73 -11.18
CA LEU A 18 11.51 7.28 -9.95
C LEU A 18 10.52 7.14 -8.79
N SER A 19 10.63 6.05 -8.05
CA SER A 19 9.86 5.83 -6.82
C SER A 19 10.33 6.79 -5.70
N ASN A 20 9.40 7.34 -4.93
CA ASN A 20 9.70 8.18 -3.76
C ASN A 20 9.40 7.48 -2.42
N SER A 21 8.85 6.27 -2.46
CA SER A 21 8.45 5.52 -1.27
C SER A 21 8.52 4.02 -1.52
N MET A 22 8.68 3.25 -0.43
CA MET A 22 8.61 1.79 -0.44
C MET A 22 7.37 1.34 0.34
N MET A 23 6.32 0.97 -0.38
CA MET A 23 5.16 0.32 0.23
C MET A 23 5.58 -1.05 0.75
N THR A 24 5.35 -1.35 2.02
CA THR A 24 5.79 -2.62 2.64
C THR A 24 4.67 -3.25 3.44
N PHE A 25 4.42 -4.54 3.22
CA PHE A 25 3.56 -5.38 4.04
C PHE A 25 4.43 -6.24 4.96
N MET A 26 4.19 -6.17 6.26
CA MET A 26 4.84 -7.02 7.25
C MET A 26 3.80 -7.96 7.88
N VAL A 27 4.13 -9.24 7.95
CA VAL A 27 3.35 -10.23 8.68
C VAL A 27 3.84 -10.27 10.12
N ARG A 28 2.90 -10.19 11.05
CA ARG A 28 3.16 -10.24 12.48
C ARG A 28 2.33 -11.32 13.15
N GLY A 29 2.99 -12.20 13.90
CA GLY A 29 2.34 -13.20 14.73
C GLY A 29 1.68 -12.57 15.95
N LEU A 30 0.42 -12.91 16.22
CA LEU A 30 -0.27 -12.51 17.45
C LEU A 30 0.21 -13.30 18.67
N PHE A 31 0.46 -14.60 18.47
CA PHE A 31 0.88 -15.54 19.52
C PHE A 31 2.28 -16.14 19.26
N SER A 32 3.01 -15.61 18.27
CA SER A 32 4.38 -16.01 17.97
C SER A 32 5.29 -14.78 17.88
N SER A 33 6.60 -15.00 17.85
CA SER A 33 7.61 -13.96 17.63
C SER A 33 7.78 -13.58 16.15
N LEU A 34 6.91 -14.08 15.25
CA LEU A 34 7.02 -13.84 13.81
C LEU A 34 6.85 -12.34 13.50
N GLU A 35 7.89 -11.75 12.92
CA GLU A 35 7.91 -10.41 12.34
C GLU A 35 8.64 -10.51 11.01
N PHE A 36 7.90 -10.51 9.89
CA PHE A 36 8.47 -10.81 8.58
C PHE A 36 8.05 -9.77 7.54
N PRO A 37 9.00 -8.99 6.95
CA PRO A 37 8.70 -8.09 5.84
C PRO A 37 8.36 -8.93 4.61
N TYR A 38 7.07 -9.16 4.39
CA TYR A 38 6.54 -10.15 3.46
C TYR A 38 6.68 -9.69 2.01
N ALA A 39 6.15 -8.50 1.71
CA ALA A 39 6.18 -7.93 0.37
C ALA A 39 6.52 -6.43 0.43
N PHE A 40 7.20 -5.93 -0.59
CA PHE A 40 7.49 -4.52 -0.73
C PHE A 40 7.45 -4.09 -2.20
N PHE A 41 7.00 -2.86 -2.46
CA PHE A 41 6.76 -2.34 -3.80
C PHE A 41 7.31 -0.91 -3.90
N PRO A 42 8.27 -0.66 -4.81
CA PRO A 42 8.69 0.70 -5.15
C PRO A 42 7.50 1.48 -5.68
N SER A 43 7.29 2.66 -5.13
CA SER A 43 6.03 3.37 -5.32
C SER A 43 6.23 4.88 -5.44
N ARG A 44 5.33 5.50 -6.22
CA ARG A 44 5.19 6.95 -6.33
C ARG A 44 3.71 7.30 -6.26
N ASN A 45 3.34 8.25 -5.39
CA ASN A 45 1.99 8.81 -5.30
C ASN A 45 0.87 7.73 -5.23
N ILE A 46 0.98 6.76 -4.31
CA ILE A 46 0.04 5.65 -4.22
C ILE A 46 -1.36 6.13 -3.84
N ALA A 47 -2.33 5.86 -4.71
CA ALA A 47 -3.75 6.01 -4.43
C ALA A 47 -4.31 4.77 -3.70
N GLY A 48 -5.32 4.95 -2.86
CA GLY A 48 -5.84 3.87 -2.00
C GLY A 48 -6.34 2.62 -2.75
N HIS A 49 -6.90 2.77 -3.95
CA HIS A 49 -7.34 1.62 -4.77
C HIS A 49 -6.18 0.76 -5.27
N LEU A 50 -4.98 1.31 -5.42
CA LEU A 50 -3.80 0.55 -5.82
C LEU A 50 -3.31 -0.40 -4.73
N LEU A 51 -3.70 -0.17 -3.48
CA LEU A 51 -3.42 -1.08 -2.36
C LEU A 51 -4.28 -2.34 -2.41
N PHE A 52 -5.45 -2.28 -3.06
CA PHE A 52 -6.51 -3.27 -2.88
C PHE A 52 -6.10 -4.67 -3.34
N GLU A 53 -5.58 -4.80 -4.56
CA GLU A 53 -5.18 -6.09 -5.12
C GLU A 53 -3.92 -6.66 -4.45
N PRO A 54 -2.79 -5.93 -4.31
CA PRO A 54 -1.61 -6.45 -3.62
C PRO A 54 -1.89 -6.89 -2.17
N PHE A 55 -2.81 -6.20 -1.48
CA PHE A 55 -3.21 -6.54 -0.13
C PHE A 55 -3.98 -7.87 -0.06
N TRP A 56 -5.04 -8.01 -0.86
CA TRP A 56 -5.85 -9.24 -0.83
C TRP A 56 -5.10 -10.43 -1.41
N GLU A 57 -4.21 -10.23 -2.38
CA GLU A 57 -3.34 -11.29 -2.88
C GLU A 57 -2.33 -11.74 -1.81
N SER A 58 -1.82 -10.81 -0.99
CA SER A 58 -0.97 -11.17 0.15
C SER A 58 -1.72 -12.05 1.15
N ILE A 59 -2.97 -11.70 1.47
CA ILE A 59 -3.82 -12.49 2.39
C ILE A 59 -4.13 -13.87 1.79
N ASN A 60 -4.50 -13.93 0.50
CA ASN A 60 -4.77 -15.19 -0.20
C ASN A 60 -3.62 -16.18 -0.03
N ARG A 61 -2.40 -15.74 -0.32
CA ARG A 61 -1.20 -16.58 -0.22
C ARG A 61 -0.92 -17.02 1.22
N LEU A 62 -1.08 -16.12 2.20
CA LEU A 62 -0.88 -16.47 3.61
C LEU A 62 -1.90 -17.50 4.10
N GLU A 63 -3.18 -17.33 3.76
CA GLU A 63 -4.25 -18.29 4.10
C GLU A 63 -4.01 -19.66 3.47
N ARG A 64 -3.57 -19.70 2.21
CA ARG A 64 -3.25 -20.95 1.49
C ARG A 64 -2.02 -21.69 2.03
N ILE A 65 -1.14 -21.00 2.76
CA ILE A 65 0.01 -21.60 3.44
C ILE A 65 -0.38 -22.09 4.86
N GLY A 66 -1.60 -21.79 5.32
CA GLY A 66 -2.13 -22.20 6.62
C GLY A 66 -2.05 -21.13 7.71
N PHE A 67 -1.63 -19.90 7.39
CA PHE A 67 -1.77 -18.79 8.34
C PHE A 67 -3.24 -18.36 8.45
N HIS A 68 -3.63 -17.88 9.62
CA HIS A 68 -4.94 -17.27 9.83
C HIS A 68 -4.78 -15.77 10.00
N VAL A 69 -5.10 -15.01 8.95
CA VAL A 69 -4.92 -13.56 8.96
C VAL A 69 -6.19 -12.91 9.52
N LEU A 70 -6.08 -12.31 10.70
CA LEU A 70 -7.23 -11.75 11.42
C LEU A 70 -7.46 -10.27 11.17
N GLY A 71 -6.45 -9.53 10.73
CA GLY A 71 -6.60 -8.10 10.49
C GLY A 71 -5.32 -7.41 10.04
N CYS A 72 -5.41 -6.11 9.79
CA CYS A 72 -4.27 -5.27 9.49
C CYS A 72 -4.26 -3.97 10.29
N THR A 73 -3.06 -3.51 10.61
CA THR A 73 -2.82 -2.19 11.20
C THR A 73 -2.15 -1.28 10.20
N SER A 74 -2.66 -0.07 10.04
CA SER A 74 -2.04 0.96 9.22
C SER A 74 -1.96 2.30 9.97
N ASP A 75 -1.12 3.20 9.46
CA ASP A 75 -1.16 4.58 9.90
C ASP A 75 -2.46 5.30 9.48
N GLY A 76 -2.56 6.55 9.90
CA GLY A 76 -3.63 7.46 9.51
C GLY A 76 -3.32 8.23 8.21
N ALA A 77 -2.69 7.64 7.20
CA ALA A 77 -2.56 8.27 5.88
C ALA A 77 -3.89 8.28 5.12
N SER A 78 -4.10 9.29 4.26
CA SER A 78 -5.32 9.41 3.44
C SER A 78 -5.51 8.22 2.49
N THR A 79 -4.40 7.70 1.94
CA THR A 79 -4.35 6.49 1.10
C THR A 79 -4.89 5.27 1.84
N ASN A 80 -4.42 5.03 3.07
CA ASN A 80 -4.85 3.88 3.88
C ASN A 80 -6.32 4.00 4.31
N ARG A 81 -6.77 5.19 4.74
CA ARG A 81 -8.20 5.43 5.02
C ARG A 81 -9.07 5.20 3.79
N ARG A 82 -8.61 5.60 2.60
CA ARG A 82 -9.34 5.40 1.35
C ARG A 82 -9.44 3.92 1.00
N PHE A 83 -8.34 3.17 1.14
CA PHE A 83 -8.32 1.73 0.98
C PHE A 83 -9.32 1.02 1.90
N ILE A 84 -9.34 1.35 3.19
CA ILE A 84 -10.29 0.74 4.15
C ILE A 84 -11.74 0.98 3.73
N ARG A 85 -12.08 2.20 3.27
CA ARG A 85 -13.43 2.54 2.79
C ARG A 85 -13.88 1.75 1.55
N LEU A 86 -12.99 1.12 0.80
CA LEU A 86 -13.36 0.29 -0.36
C LEU A 86 -14.07 -1.01 0.03
N HIS A 87 -14.11 -1.35 1.33
CA HIS A 87 -14.77 -2.56 1.82
C HIS A 87 -16.22 -2.34 2.25
N ASP A 88 -16.77 -1.14 2.07
CA ASP A 88 -18.19 -0.83 2.29
C ASP A 88 -18.71 0.15 1.24
N SER A 89 -19.75 -0.27 0.51
CA SER A 89 -20.43 0.56 -0.48
C SER A 89 -21.18 1.75 0.14
N ARG A 90 -21.55 1.67 1.42
CA ARG A 90 -22.29 2.72 2.15
C ARG A 90 -21.39 3.82 2.69
N ARG A 91 -20.07 3.71 2.53
CA ARG A 91 -19.05 4.66 3.00
C ARG A 91 -19.17 4.99 4.49
N GLN A 92 -19.66 4.06 5.30
CA GLN A 92 -19.74 4.23 6.74
C GLN A 92 -18.37 3.97 7.39
N LEU A 93 -18.30 4.09 8.71
CA LEU A 93 -17.12 3.66 9.46
C LEU A 93 -16.92 2.15 9.27
N VAL A 94 -15.90 1.77 8.50
CA VAL A 94 -15.54 0.37 8.27
C VAL A 94 -14.47 -0.04 9.27
N HIS A 95 -14.80 -0.98 10.17
CA HIS A 95 -13.86 -1.56 11.12
C HIS A 95 -13.58 -3.04 10.85
N LYS A 96 -14.47 -3.73 10.12
CA LYS A 96 -14.27 -5.11 9.71
C LYS A 96 -14.89 -5.40 8.34
N THR A 97 -14.49 -6.49 7.74
CA THR A 97 -15.13 -7.06 6.54
C THR A 97 -15.02 -8.58 6.56
N GLN A 98 -15.84 -9.29 5.78
CA GLN A 98 -15.68 -10.75 5.65
C GLN A 98 -14.38 -11.06 4.92
N ASN A 99 -13.58 -12.01 5.41
CA ASN A 99 -12.43 -12.49 4.66
C ASN A 99 -12.91 -13.37 3.49
N PRO A 100 -12.71 -12.95 2.22
CA PRO A 100 -13.25 -13.64 1.05
C PRO A 100 -12.62 -15.02 0.81
N PHE A 101 -11.52 -15.34 1.47
CA PHE A 101 -10.82 -16.63 1.35
C PHE A 101 -11.20 -17.62 2.45
N THR A 102 -12.14 -17.27 3.33
CA THR A 102 -12.57 -18.13 4.43
C THR A 102 -14.10 -18.09 4.57
N ALA A 103 -14.71 -19.22 4.95
CA ALA A 103 -16.17 -19.29 5.03
C ALA A 103 -16.75 -18.36 6.11
N ASN A 104 -16.18 -18.33 7.32
CA ASN A 104 -16.83 -17.72 8.50
C ASN A 104 -15.86 -16.88 9.36
N ARG A 105 -14.95 -16.11 8.76
CA ARG A 105 -14.03 -15.27 9.54
C ARG A 105 -14.02 -13.82 9.06
N TYR A 106 -14.21 -12.92 10.01
CA TYR A 106 -14.02 -11.50 9.79
C TYR A 106 -12.54 -11.14 9.75
N PHE A 107 -12.26 -10.13 8.95
CA PHE A 107 -10.99 -9.43 8.85
C PHE A 107 -11.15 -8.03 9.47
N PHE A 108 -10.30 -7.69 10.44
CA PHE A 108 -10.40 -6.46 11.22
C PHE A 108 -9.39 -5.40 10.78
N PHE A 109 -9.83 -4.13 10.73
CA PHE A 109 -8.99 -2.97 10.41
C PHE A 109 -8.64 -2.19 11.67
N PHE A 110 -7.36 -1.85 11.84
CA PHE A 110 -6.85 -1.08 12.96
C PHE A 110 -6.08 0.15 12.47
N SER A 111 -6.29 1.28 13.14
CA SER A 111 -5.34 2.38 13.08
C SER A 111 -4.29 2.17 14.16
N ASP A 112 -3.03 2.49 13.85
CA ASP A 112 -1.94 2.30 14.80
C ASP A 112 -2.18 3.05 16.13
N PRO A 113 -2.34 2.37 17.28
CA PRO A 113 -2.71 3.04 18.52
C PRO A 113 -1.70 4.08 19.04
N PRO A 114 -0.37 3.84 18.98
CA PRO A 114 0.64 4.88 19.21
C PRO A 114 0.43 6.14 18.36
N HIS A 115 0.11 5.97 17.08
CA HIS A 115 -0.19 7.09 16.19
C HIS A 115 -1.48 7.81 16.57
N LEU A 116 -2.54 7.10 16.96
CA LEU A 116 -3.78 7.73 17.44
C LEU A 116 -3.53 8.60 18.67
N LEU A 117 -2.71 8.12 19.63
CA LEU A 117 -2.35 8.92 20.80
C LEU A 117 -1.58 10.19 20.42
N LYS A 118 -0.65 10.05 19.48
CA LYS A 118 0.13 11.16 18.93
C LYS A 118 -0.77 12.18 18.21
N THR A 119 -1.71 11.75 17.37
CA THR A 119 -2.61 12.66 16.66
C THR A 119 -3.63 13.31 17.58
N THR A 120 -4.12 12.60 18.62
CA THR A 120 -4.92 13.19 19.69
C THR A 120 -4.19 14.33 20.37
N ARG A 121 -2.95 14.11 20.85
CA ARG A 121 -2.13 15.14 21.48
C ARG A 121 -1.84 16.30 20.53
N ASN A 122 -1.46 16.02 19.28
CA ASN A 122 -1.15 17.06 18.30
C ASN A 122 -2.39 17.89 17.97
N CYS A 123 -3.57 17.29 17.91
CA CYS A 123 -4.82 18.00 17.67
C CYS A 123 -5.22 18.87 18.88
N TRP A 124 -5.01 18.36 20.10
CA TRP A 124 -5.27 19.11 21.33
C TRP A 124 -4.33 20.32 21.48
N ALA A 125 -3.06 20.18 21.08
CA ALA A 125 -2.06 21.25 21.15
C ALA A 125 -2.16 22.31 20.04
N LEU A 126 -3.11 22.20 19.10
CA LEU A 126 -3.25 23.16 18.00
C LEU A 126 -4.01 24.41 18.48
N PRO A 127 -3.46 25.64 18.33
CA PRO A 127 -4.15 26.85 18.73
C PRO A 127 -5.46 27.11 17.98
N SER A 128 -5.60 26.57 16.77
CA SER A 128 -6.84 26.66 15.98
C SER A 128 -7.95 25.70 16.44
N ARG A 129 -7.67 24.83 17.43
CA ARG A 129 -8.63 23.84 17.96
C ARG A 129 -9.12 24.29 19.34
N THR A 130 -10.40 24.59 19.44
CA THR A 130 -11.10 25.00 20.67
C THR A 130 -11.92 23.84 21.23
N LEU A 131 -11.25 22.76 21.61
CA LEU A 131 -11.91 21.52 22.01
C LEU A 131 -12.91 21.75 23.15
N TRP A 132 -14.14 21.25 23.00
CA TRP A 132 -15.25 21.60 23.88
C TRP A 132 -16.23 20.44 24.07
N LYS A 133 -16.64 20.17 25.31
CA LYS A 133 -17.68 19.18 25.63
C LYS A 133 -18.53 19.65 26.81
N ASN A 134 -19.86 19.54 26.69
CA ASN A 134 -20.82 19.80 27.76
C ASN A 134 -20.63 21.16 28.49
N GLY A 135 -20.35 22.22 27.73
CA GLY A 135 -20.15 23.56 28.30
C GLY A 135 -18.79 23.78 28.96
N LYS A 136 -17.85 22.83 28.82
CA LYS A 136 -16.51 22.89 29.37
C LYS A 136 -15.45 22.75 28.29
N GLU A 137 -14.36 23.49 28.45
CA GLU A 137 -13.24 23.50 27.53
C GLU A 137 -12.25 22.37 27.83
N ILE A 138 -11.70 21.76 26.77
CA ILE A 138 -10.56 20.86 26.82
C ILE A 138 -9.34 21.63 26.31
N SER A 139 -8.79 22.51 27.16
CA SER A 139 -7.76 23.47 26.76
C SER A 139 -6.34 22.92 26.93
N TRP A 140 -5.46 23.23 25.97
CA TRP A 140 -4.02 23.00 26.11
C TRP A 140 -3.41 23.93 27.17
N ASP A 141 -4.02 25.09 27.42
CA ASP A 141 -3.53 26.05 28.41
C ASP A 141 -3.67 25.52 29.83
N HIS A 142 -4.70 24.73 30.12
CA HIS A 142 -4.77 23.99 31.39
C HIS A 142 -3.53 23.08 31.62
N LEU A 143 -2.97 22.49 30.55
CA LEU A 143 -1.73 21.72 30.62
C LEU A 143 -0.50 22.62 30.82
N GLN A 144 -0.47 23.80 30.20
CA GLN A 144 0.60 24.76 30.40
C GLN A 144 0.63 25.26 31.84
N ASP A 145 -0.53 25.60 32.39
CA ASP A 145 -0.68 26.11 33.76
C ASP A 145 -0.23 25.08 34.80
N ILE A 146 -0.66 23.82 34.65
CA ILE A 146 -0.23 22.76 35.58
C ILE A 146 1.26 22.45 35.45
N TYR A 147 1.83 22.57 34.24
CA TYR A 147 3.27 22.45 34.03
C TYR A 147 4.03 23.58 34.72
N LEU A 148 3.61 24.84 34.54
CA LEU A 148 4.24 26.00 35.18
C LEU A 148 4.15 25.91 36.69
N LYS A 149 2.99 25.54 37.24
CA LYS A 149 2.80 25.29 38.67
C LYS A 149 3.73 24.20 39.18
N SER A 150 3.83 23.09 38.46
CA SER A 150 4.77 22.01 38.80
C SER A 150 6.24 22.44 38.79
N ARG A 151 6.60 23.51 38.08
CA ARG A 151 7.97 24.05 37.99
C ARG A 151 8.25 25.18 38.96
N ALA A 152 7.21 25.86 39.44
CA ALA A 152 7.31 26.96 40.40
C ALA A 152 7.50 26.50 41.84
N GLU A 153 7.14 25.26 42.17
CA GLU A 153 7.30 24.70 43.51
C GLU A 153 8.78 24.44 43.85
N ASN A 154 9.25 25.04 44.94
CA ASN A 154 10.59 24.77 45.49
C ASN A 154 10.57 23.42 46.22
N GLY A 155 11.07 22.35 45.59
CA GLY A 155 11.16 21.02 46.20
C GLY A 155 10.88 19.88 45.22
N LEU A 156 10.07 18.91 45.66
CA LEU A 156 9.67 17.77 44.82
C LEU A 156 8.71 18.23 43.73
N VAL A 157 9.12 18.06 42.47
CA VAL A 157 8.34 18.42 41.28
C VAL A 157 7.09 17.54 41.19
N LEU A 158 5.90 18.15 41.12
CA LEU A 158 4.61 17.47 40.98
C LEU A 158 4.54 16.49 39.79
N LEU A 159 4.99 16.93 38.61
CA LEU A 159 4.99 16.15 37.36
C LEU A 159 6.42 15.99 36.81
N PRO A 160 7.26 15.12 37.41
CA PRO A 160 8.68 15.04 37.08
C PRO A 160 8.93 14.51 35.64
N ARG A 161 7.97 13.76 35.07
CA ARG A 161 8.04 13.25 33.70
C ARG A 161 7.65 14.29 32.65
N LEU A 162 6.87 15.30 33.02
CA LEU A 162 6.42 16.34 32.10
C LEU A 162 7.51 17.42 31.98
N LYS A 163 8.25 17.37 30.88
CA LYS A 163 9.37 18.30 30.57
C LYS A 163 8.92 19.39 29.60
N TYR A 164 9.75 20.42 29.44
CA TYR A 164 9.54 21.52 28.48
C TYR A 164 9.10 21.05 27.09
N GLU A 165 9.78 20.04 26.52
CA GLU A 165 9.48 19.45 25.20
C GLU A 165 8.08 18.79 25.08
N HIS A 166 7.41 18.51 26.20
CA HIS A 166 6.06 17.94 26.20
C HIS A 166 4.99 19.01 26.00
N VAL A 167 5.28 20.25 26.41
CA VAL A 167 4.35 21.39 26.39
C VAL A 167 4.63 22.28 25.18
N HIS A 168 5.91 22.57 24.93
CA HIS A 168 6.36 23.41 23.82
C HIS A 168 6.78 22.53 22.64
N LEU A 169 5.83 22.25 21.76
CA LEU A 169 5.98 21.25 20.71
C LEU A 169 6.70 21.77 19.46
N THR A 170 7.90 21.27 19.19
CA THR A 170 8.59 21.36 17.89
C THR A 170 8.12 20.28 16.90
N SER A 171 8.44 20.41 15.61
CA SER A 171 8.13 19.40 14.58
C SER A 171 8.65 18.00 14.95
N PHE A 172 9.84 17.90 15.56
CA PHE A 172 10.40 16.62 16.02
C PHE A 172 9.65 16.07 17.23
N SER A 173 9.32 16.91 18.21
CA SER A 173 8.57 16.48 19.40
C SER A 173 7.13 16.02 19.07
N LYS A 174 6.51 16.56 18.01
CA LYS A 174 5.21 16.13 17.50
C LYS A 174 5.21 14.69 16.98
N MET A 175 6.38 14.18 16.59
CA MET A 175 6.56 12.81 16.09
C MET A 175 6.80 11.76 17.18
N ARG A 176 7.16 12.20 18.39
CA ARG A 176 7.50 11.34 19.52
C ARG A 176 6.26 10.85 20.27
N VAL A 177 6.07 9.53 20.26
CA VAL A 177 4.94 8.87 20.95
C VAL A 177 5.14 8.89 22.47
N ASP A 178 6.38 8.77 22.94
CA ASP A 178 6.67 8.75 24.37
C ASP A 178 6.32 10.07 25.06
N LEU A 179 6.53 11.21 24.39
CA LEU A 179 6.06 12.51 24.87
C LEU A 179 4.53 12.57 24.93
N ALA A 180 3.84 12.09 23.89
CA ALA A 180 2.38 12.05 23.86
C ALA A 180 1.79 11.18 24.99
N ALA A 181 2.40 10.03 25.26
CA ALA A 181 1.99 9.14 26.35
C ALA A 181 2.24 9.71 27.74
N ASN A 182 3.25 10.56 27.91
CA ASN A 182 3.47 11.27 29.19
C ASN A 182 2.46 12.42 29.38
N VAL A 183 2.08 13.11 28.30
CA VAL A 183 1.06 14.19 28.33
C VAL A 183 -0.32 13.62 28.63
N LEU A 184 -0.74 12.60 27.88
CA LEU A 184 -2.02 11.91 28.07
C LEU A 184 -1.85 10.78 29.10
N SER A 185 -1.51 11.15 30.33
CA SER A 185 -1.24 10.19 31.41
C SER A 185 -2.13 10.36 32.63
N GLU A 186 -2.29 9.28 33.39
CA GLU A 186 -2.99 9.28 34.68
C GLU A 186 -2.46 10.35 35.65
N SER A 187 -1.13 10.55 35.69
CA SER A 187 -0.51 11.54 36.57
C SER A 187 -0.91 12.98 36.22
N VAL A 188 -0.97 13.29 34.91
CA VAL A 188 -1.42 14.61 34.44
C VAL A 188 -2.92 14.80 34.72
N SER A 189 -3.74 13.77 34.47
CA SER A 189 -5.17 13.79 34.78
C SER A 189 -5.41 14.10 36.26
N LYS A 190 -4.74 13.40 37.18
CA LYS A 190 -4.84 13.66 38.64
C LYS A 190 -4.36 15.06 39.02
N ALA A 191 -3.27 15.54 38.44
CA ALA A 191 -2.76 16.89 38.71
C ALA A 191 -3.77 17.96 38.26
N LEU A 192 -4.39 17.80 37.09
CA LEU A 192 -5.46 18.68 36.62
C LEU A 192 -6.68 18.64 37.54
N THR A 193 -7.09 17.45 38.01
CA THR A 193 -8.20 17.32 38.97
C THR A 193 -7.92 18.03 40.30
N LEU A 194 -6.70 17.91 40.83
CA LEU A 194 -6.36 18.45 42.15
C LEU A 194 -6.05 19.96 42.12
N PHE A 195 -5.47 20.45 41.03
CA PHE A 195 -4.88 21.79 41.00
C PHE A 195 -5.36 22.69 39.87
N GLY A 196 -6.09 22.15 38.88
CA GLY A 196 -6.57 22.89 37.72
C GLY A 196 -7.90 23.63 37.92
N GLY A 197 -8.58 23.42 39.06
CA GLY A 197 -9.88 24.04 39.34
C GLY A 197 -11.03 23.50 38.49
N ASP A 198 -12.19 24.15 38.58
CA ASP A 198 -13.43 23.68 37.92
C ASP A 198 -13.36 23.73 36.39
N THR A 199 -12.57 24.66 35.84
CA THR A 199 -12.40 24.83 34.39
C THR A 199 -11.62 23.68 33.76
N ALA A 200 -10.66 23.10 34.48
CA ALA A 200 -9.84 21.99 33.99
C ALA A 200 -10.49 20.60 34.13
N GLN A 201 -11.70 20.49 34.71
CA GLN A 201 -12.31 19.19 35.03
C GLN A 201 -12.51 18.31 33.80
N GLU A 202 -12.98 18.87 32.68
CA GLU A 202 -13.18 18.11 31.45
C GLU A 202 -11.84 17.76 30.78
N THR A 203 -10.83 18.61 30.93
CA THR A 203 -9.46 18.32 30.47
C THR A 203 -8.84 17.16 31.27
N ALA A 204 -9.07 17.12 32.58
CA ALA A 204 -8.66 16.02 33.45
C ALA A 204 -9.35 14.70 33.05
N ARG A 205 -10.66 14.75 32.74
CA ARG A 205 -11.42 13.59 32.25
C ARG A 205 -10.89 13.12 30.91
N PHE A 206 -10.69 14.02 29.96
CA PHE A 206 -10.14 13.74 28.63
C PHE A 206 -8.78 13.02 28.72
N THR A 207 -7.83 13.59 29.48
CA THR A 207 -6.49 13.00 29.66
C THR A 207 -6.55 11.62 30.31
N GLY A 208 -7.41 11.42 31.32
CA GLY A 208 -7.60 10.13 31.98
C GLY A 208 -8.22 9.06 31.07
N LEU A 209 -9.23 9.42 30.28
CA LEU A 209 -9.86 8.48 29.32
C LEU A 209 -8.87 8.01 28.25
N PHE A 210 -8.04 8.91 27.71
CA PHE A 210 -7.04 8.54 26.70
C PHE A 210 -5.88 7.73 27.27
N ASP A 211 -5.49 7.95 28.52
CA ASP A 211 -4.52 7.09 29.24
C ASP A 211 -5.05 5.67 29.37
N ILE A 212 -6.30 5.49 29.84
CA ILE A 212 -6.93 4.18 29.99
C ILE A 212 -7.12 3.50 28.63
N PHE A 213 -7.61 4.22 27.61
CA PHE A 213 -7.71 3.70 26.25
C PHE A 213 -6.37 3.16 25.76
N PHE A 214 -5.29 3.94 25.91
CA PHE A 214 -3.97 3.51 25.45
C PHE A 214 -3.44 2.33 26.26
N ASP A 215 -3.71 2.27 27.56
CA ASP A 215 -3.36 1.15 28.42
C ASP A 215 -4.00 -0.17 27.95
N CYS A 216 -5.27 -0.14 27.54
CA CYS A 216 -5.98 -1.29 26.97
C CYS A 216 -5.31 -1.81 25.68
N VAL A 217 -4.96 -0.91 24.76
CA VAL A 217 -4.48 -1.28 23.40
C VAL A 217 -2.94 -1.35 23.28
N ASN A 218 -2.20 -1.26 24.39
CA ASN A 218 -0.74 -1.27 24.41
C ASN A 218 -0.15 -2.22 25.48
N VAL A 219 -0.85 -3.32 25.79
CA VAL A 219 -0.39 -4.35 26.74
C VAL A 219 0.74 -5.18 26.14
N ARG A 220 1.88 -5.26 26.83
CA ARG A 220 3.14 -5.80 26.25
C ARG A 220 3.62 -7.10 26.88
N ASN A 221 3.40 -7.27 28.17
CA ASN A 221 3.97 -8.34 28.97
C ASN A 221 3.12 -8.57 30.24
N PHE A 222 3.42 -9.64 30.97
CA PHE A 222 2.70 -10.02 32.19
C PHE A 222 2.91 -9.07 33.38
N THR A 223 4.00 -8.30 33.38
CA THR A 223 4.48 -7.59 34.58
C THR A 223 4.17 -6.11 34.60
N ASP A 224 3.95 -5.47 33.44
CA ASP A 224 3.86 -4.01 33.34
C ASP A 224 2.66 -3.45 34.11
N GLY A 225 1.50 -4.11 34.01
CA GLY A 225 0.30 -3.72 34.77
C GLY A 225 0.51 -3.80 36.28
N GLN A 226 1.15 -4.86 36.79
CA GLN A 226 1.47 -4.99 38.21
C GLN A 226 2.51 -3.96 38.66
N ARG A 227 3.64 -3.87 37.94
CA ARG A 227 4.76 -2.98 38.28
C ARG A 227 4.36 -1.51 38.28
N LYS A 228 3.54 -1.09 37.32
CA LYS A 228 3.04 0.29 37.21
C LYS A 228 1.74 0.52 37.99
N ARG A 229 1.18 -0.53 38.61
CA ARG A 229 -0.11 -0.51 39.31
C ARG A 229 -1.26 -0.03 38.41
N LYS A 230 -1.24 -0.43 37.15
CA LYS A 230 -2.23 -0.10 36.12
C LYS A 230 -2.96 -1.37 35.67
N ALA A 231 -4.13 -1.63 36.27
CA ALA A 231 -4.93 -2.82 35.98
C ALA A 231 -5.32 -2.92 34.49
N PHE A 232 -5.55 -1.78 33.83
CA PHE A 232 -5.85 -1.72 32.40
C PHE A 232 -4.70 -2.17 31.49
N GLN A 233 -3.46 -2.21 32.01
CA GLN A 233 -2.27 -2.74 31.32
C GLN A 233 -1.99 -4.24 31.60
N ASN A 234 -2.88 -4.96 32.28
CA ASN A 234 -2.72 -6.41 32.48
C ASN A 234 -2.96 -7.19 31.17
N PRO A 235 -2.41 -8.40 31.00
CA PRO A 235 -2.76 -9.27 29.86
C PRO A 235 -4.26 -9.56 29.81
N TYR A 236 -4.79 -9.80 28.62
CA TYR A 236 -6.16 -10.26 28.45
C TYR A 236 -6.21 -11.78 28.64
N TYR A 237 -7.26 -12.27 29.30
CA TYR A 237 -7.43 -13.71 29.61
C TYR A 237 -8.82 -14.25 29.26
N SER A 238 -9.76 -13.41 28.84
CA SER A 238 -11.14 -13.81 28.57
C SER A 238 -11.81 -12.88 27.56
N GLU A 239 -12.81 -13.40 26.85
CA GLU A 239 -13.75 -12.64 26.03
C GLU A 239 -14.66 -11.70 26.84
N SER A 240 -14.84 -11.98 28.14
CA SER A 240 -15.66 -11.20 29.09
C SER A 240 -14.84 -10.22 29.95
N ASP A 241 -13.64 -9.87 29.50
CA ASP A 241 -12.77 -8.93 30.22
C ASP A 241 -13.45 -7.55 30.38
N PHE A 242 -13.53 -7.06 31.62
CA PHE A 242 -14.21 -5.81 31.99
C PHE A 242 -13.70 -4.59 31.19
N ARG A 243 -12.47 -4.64 30.69
CA ARG A 243 -11.89 -3.54 29.89
C ARG A 243 -12.51 -3.45 28.51
N LEU A 244 -13.00 -4.55 27.96
CA LEU A 244 -13.75 -4.53 26.70
C LEU A 244 -15.09 -3.81 26.91
N GLN A 245 -15.76 -4.08 28.03
CA GLN A 245 -16.95 -3.35 28.42
C GLN A 245 -16.65 -1.87 28.66
N TRP A 246 -15.56 -1.53 29.34
CA TRP A 246 -15.16 -0.13 29.53
C TRP A 246 -14.91 0.60 28.19
N LEU A 247 -14.27 -0.06 27.24
CA LEU A 247 -14.05 0.50 25.89
C LEU A 247 -15.38 0.76 25.16
N GLU A 248 -16.35 -0.14 25.31
CA GLU A 248 -17.67 -0.05 24.69
C GLU A 248 -18.56 0.99 25.38
N ASP A 249 -18.79 0.83 26.68
CA ASP A 249 -19.79 1.57 27.45
C ASP A 249 -19.28 2.95 27.89
N THR A 250 -17.97 3.11 28.11
CA THR A 250 -17.39 4.37 28.59
C THR A 250 -16.68 5.13 27.48
N PHE A 251 -15.70 4.51 26.81
CA PHE A 251 -14.86 5.24 25.86
C PHE A 251 -15.58 5.59 24.56
N LEU A 252 -16.23 4.61 23.90
CA LEU A 252 -17.01 4.88 22.69
C LEU A 252 -18.19 5.81 22.96
N THR A 253 -18.90 5.62 24.07
CA THR A 253 -19.99 6.49 24.52
C THR A 253 -19.49 7.92 24.74
N TYR A 254 -18.38 8.12 25.45
CA TYR A 254 -17.79 9.46 25.64
C TYR A 254 -17.53 10.16 24.31
N LEU A 255 -16.94 9.44 23.34
CA LEU A 255 -16.68 10.01 22.03
C LEU A 255 -17.98 10.33 21.28
N ASN A 256 -19.04 9.52 21.41
CA ASN A 256 -20.35 9.78 20.77
C ASN A 256 -21.05 10.99 21.40
N GLU A 257 -21.13 11.04 22.73
CA GLU A 257 -21.65 12.18 23.48
C GLU A 257 -20.88 13.46 23.17
N TRP A 258 -19.58 13.38 22.96
CA TRP A 258 -18.78 14.53 22.57
C TRP A 258 -19.20 15.06 21.19
N ASP A 259 -19.36 14.16 20.21
CA ASP A 259 -19.89 14.53 18.90
C ASP A 259 -21.29 15.15 19.00
N ASP A 260 -22.17 14.61 19.83
CA ASP A 260 -23.54 15.08 19.99
C ASP A 260 -23.61 16.42 20.75
N SER A 261 -22.78 16.60 21.78
CA SER A 261 -22.63 17.86 22.51
C SER A 261 -22.16 18.99 21.60
N VAL A 262 -21.29 18.73 20.64
CA VAL A 262 -20.83 19.76 19.69
C VAL A 262 -21.87 20.01 18.60
N LYS A 263 -22.58 18.97 18.15
CA LYS A 263 -23.67 19.11 17.17
C LYS A 263 -24.82 19.97 17.69
N SER A 264 -25.16 19.83 18.97
CA SER A 264 -26.28 20.55 19.60
C SER A 264 -26.03 22.04 19.80
N LEU A 265 -24.79 22.52 19.70
CA LEU A 265 -24.48 23.94 19.81
C LEU A 265 -24.96 24.72 18.58
N GLU A 266 -25.49 25.93 18.77
CA GLU A 266 -25.91 26.81 17.68
C GLU A 266 -24.74 27.66 17.16
N VAL A 267 -23.66 26.99 16.73
CA VAL A 267 -22.46 27.64 16.17
C VAL A 267 -22.20 27.17 14.72
N PRO A 268 -21.49 27.95 13.89
CA PRO A 268 -21.17 27.58 12.51
C PRO A 268 -20.48 26.20 12.41
N ASN A 269 -20.76 25.47 11.33
CA ASN A 269 -20.22 24.12 11.14
C ASN A 269 -18.68 24.07 11.13
N ASP A 270 -18.01 25.12 10.67
CA ASP A 270 -16.55 25.17 10.67
C ASP A 270 -15.97 25.36 12.08
N GLU A 271 -16.67 26.09 12.94
CA GLU A 271 -16.33 26.19 14.36
C GLU A 271 -16.57 24.85 15.06
N LYS A 272 -17.72 24.19 14.81
CA LYS A 272 -18.00 22.83 15.32
C LYS A 272 -16.91 21.82 14.97
N LYS A 273 -16.29 21.94 13.79
CA LYS A 273 -15.17 21.06 13.41
C LYS A 273 -13.95 21.27 14.30
N ASN A 274 -13.71 22.48 14.78
CA ASN A 274 -12.56 22.83 15.61
C ASN A 274 -12.79 22.50 17.10
N MET A 275 -14.04 22.34 17.52
CA MET A 275 -14.44 21.98 18.88
C MET A 275 -14.23 20.51 19.26
N LYS A 276 -13.68 19.72 18.34
CA LYS A 276 -13.38 18.30 18.53
C LYS A 276 -12.09 17.89 17.84
N LEU A 277 -11.64 16.68 18.15
CA LEU A 277 -10.54 16.05 17.42
C LEU A 277 -10.85 15.98 15.91
N SER A 278 -9.81 15.94 15.08
CA SER A 278 -9.97 15.72 13.64
C SER A 278 -10.84 14.50 13.34
N ALA A 279 -11.66 14.58 12.28
CA ALA A 279 -12.54 13.50 11.87
C ALA A 279 -11.77 12.20 11.60
N GLU A 280 -10.55 12.32 11.08
CA GLU A 280 -9.61 11.24 10.86
C GLU A 280 -9.21 10.54 12.16
N THR A 281 -8.86 11.31 13.20
CA THR A 281 -8.46 10.76 14.50
C THR A 281 -9.65 10.11 15.19
N LEU A 282 -10.82 10.76 15.19
CA LEU A 282 -12.04 10.18 15.76
C LEU A 282 -12.45 8.89 15.04
N SER A 283 -12.40 8.88 13.70
CA SER A 283 -12.69 7.68 12.92
C SER A 283 -11.70 6.56 13.25
N GLY A 284 -10.40 6.85 13.33
CA GLY A 284 -9.38 5.87 13.70
C GLY A 284 -9.56 5.31 15.13
N LEU A 285 -9.92 6.16 16.10
CA LEU A 285 -10.23 5.74 17.48
C LEU A 285 -11.45 4.80 17.51
N ARG A 286 -12.55 5.16 16.84
CA ARG A 286 -13.76 4.34 16.78
C ARG A 286 -13.53 3.01 16.09
N MET A 287 -12.86 3.04 14.93
CA MET A 287 -12.52 1.87 14.15
C MET A 287 -11.69 0.90 14.98
N THR A 288 -10.57 1.37 15.53
CA THR A 288 -9.64 0.56 16.32
C THR A 288 -10.32 -0.02 17.56
N THR A 289 -11.14 0.77 18.26
CA THR A 289 -11.84 0.30 19.47
C THR A 289 -12.84 -0.80 19.15
N LYS A 290 -13.69 -0.61 18.13
CA LYS A 290 -14.67 -1.63 17.70
C LYS A 290 -13.99 -2.90 17.22
N SER A 291 -12.98 -2.78 16.35
CA SER A 291 -12.17 -3.90 15.88
C SER A 291 -11.49 -4.64 17.03
N PHE A 292 -10.99 -3.92 18.02
CA PHE A 292 -10.29 -4.50 19.16
C PHE A 292 -11.23 -5.32 20.04
N ILE A 293 -12.40 -4.78 20.39
CA ILE A 293 -13.41 -5.47 21.19
C ILE A 293 -13.80 -6.80 20.52
N GLU A 294 -14.15 -6.74 19.25
CA GLU A 294 -14.59 -7.93 18.50
C GLU A 294 -13.46 -8.94 18.29
N LEU A 295 -12.25 -8.47 17.96
CA LEU A 295 -11.10 -9.35 17.80
C LEU A 295 -10.78 -10.08 19.10
N VAL A 296 -10.74 -9.38 20.24
CA VAL A 296 -10.41 -10.02 21.53
C VAL A 296 -11.46 -11.06 21.89
N LYS A 297 -12.76 -10.75 21.72
CA LYS A 297 -13.85 -11.73 21.89
C LYS A 297 -13.61 -12.96 21.02
N TYR A 298 -13.36 -12.77 19.72
CA TYR A 298 -13.06 -13.87 18.79
C TYR A 298 -11.82 -14.69 19.18
N LEU A 299 -10.72 -14.03 19.57
CA LEU A 299 -9.48 -14.71 19.92
C LEU A 299 -9.66 -15.75 21.03
N PHE A 300 -10.46 -15.45 22.05
CA PHE A 300 -10.70 -16.38 23.17
C PHE A 300 -11.71 -17.50 22.84
N THR A 301 -12.40 -17.42 21.70
CA THR A 301 -13.15 -18.56 21.15
C THR A 301 -12.24 -19.57 20.44
N VAL A 302 -11.02 -19.19 20.08
CA VAL A 302 -10.08 -20.05 19.37
C VAL A 302 -9.42 -21.03 20.35
N PRO A 303 -9.49 -22.36 20.10
CA PRO A 303 -8.86 -23.34 20.96
C PRO A 303 -7.36 -23.08 21.15
N GLY A 304 -6.91 -23.12 22.40
CA GLY A 304 -5.50 -22.95 22.77
C GLY A 304 -5.06 -21.50 23.06
N VAL A 305 -5.91 -20.50 22.81
CA VAL A 305 -5.63 -19.11 23.19
C VAL A 305 -5.96 -18.91 24.68
N THR A 306 -4.93 -18.71 25.50
CA THR A 306 -5.07 -18.50 26.96
C THR A 306 -4.77 -17.07 27.39
N VAL A 307 -3.96 -16.35 26.62
CA VAL A 307 -3.54 -14.99 26.93
C VAL A 307 -3.33 -14.18 25.66
N PHE A 308 -3.64 -12.88 25.71
CA PHE A 308 -3.43 -11.98 24.59
C PHE A 308 -2.74 -10.65 25.01
N PHE A 309 -1.81 -10.20 24.17
CA PHE A 309 -1.06 -8.95 24.32
C PHE A 309 -1.45 -7.96 23.22
N SER A 310 -2.19 -6.91 23.57
CA SER A 310 -2.72 -5.94 22.59
C SER A 310 -1.64 -5.14 21.85
N ARG A 311 -0.41 -5.05 22.39
CA ARG A 311 0.76 -4.49 21.67
C ARG A 311 1.05 -5.22 20.35
N ARG A 312 0.55 -6.43 20.14
CA ARG A 312 0.70 -7.16 18.87
C ARG A 312 -0.03 -6.50 17.70
N LEU A 313 -0.94 -5.56 17.96
CA LEU A 313 -1.75 -4.86 16.95
C LEU A 313 -1.20 -3.48 16.55
N CYS A 314 0.02 -3.11 16.94
CA CYS A 314 0.67 -1.87 16.49
C CYS A 314 1.64 -2.13 15.33
N GLN A 315 1.97 -1.08 14.59
CA GLN A 315 2.92 -1.14 13.46
C GLN A 315 4.39 -0.87 13.86
N ASP A 316 4.69 -0.74 15.16
CA ASP A 316 6.05 -0.48 15.63
C ASP A 316 7.12 -1.44 15.06
N PRO A 317 6.90 -2.76 14.91
CA PRO A 317 7.89 -3.62 14.26
C PRO A 317 8.22 -3.22 12.82
N LEU A 318 7.25 -2.70 12.08
CA LEU A 318 7.46 -2.19 10.73
C LEU A 318 8.28 -0.89 10.75
N GLU A 319 8.01 0.02 11.68
CA GLU A 319 8.83 1.22 11.89
C GLU A 319 10.25 0.88 12.32
N LYS A 320 10.41 -0.13 13.18
CA LYS A 320 11.72 -0.67 13.57
C LYS A 320 12.44 -1.23 12.35
N PHE A 321 11.78 -1.99 11.48
CA PHE A 321 12.36 -2.49 10.24
C PHE A 321 12.84 -1.34 9.35
N PHE A 322 12.04 -0.28 9.16
CA PHE A 322 12.50 0.91 8.44
C PHE A 322 13.66 1.62 9.13
N GLY A 323 13.70 1.64 10.47
CA GLY A 323 14.86 2.11 11.22
C GLY A 323 16.12 1.29 10.92
N CYS A 324 15.99 -0.03 10.87
CA CYS A 324 17.09 -0.94 10.53
C CYS A 324 17.60 -0.69 9.11
N GLN A 325 16.69 -0.50 8.14
CA GLN A 325 17.03 -0.15 6.76
C GLN A 325 17.92 1.09 6.67
N ARG A 326 17.59 2.15 7.43
CA ARG A 326 18.38 3.39 7.48
C ARG A 326 19.70 3.22 8.22
N GLN A 327 19.73 2.39 9.27
CA GLN A 327 20.93 2.15 10.07
C GLN A 327 22.02 1.34 9.35
N ILE A 328 21.64 0.44 8.44
CA ILE A 328 22.61 -0.39 7.68
C ILE A 328 23.58 0.50 6.89
N GLY A 329 23.10 1.61 6.32
CA GLY A 329 23.92 2.57 5.59
C GLY A 329 24.81 3.45 6.46
N ARG A 330 24.74 3.35 7.80
CA ARG A 330 25.42 4.21 8.78
C ARG A 330 25.10 5.69 8.56
N THR A 331 25.96 6.40 7.84
CA THR A 331 25.76 7.81 7.46
C THR A 331 24.87 7.96 6.23
N HIS A 332 24.69 6.89 5.45
CA HIS A 332 23.76 6.83 4.32
C HIS A 332 22.36 6.43 4.80
N GLU A 333 21.62 7.40 5.35
CA GLU A 333 20.31 7.15 5.96
C GLU A 333 19.16 6.94 4.95
N ASN A 334 19.38 7.22 3.66
CA ASN A 334 18.35 7.15 2.63
C ASN A 334 18.70 6.09 1.57
N PRO A 335 18.39 4.80 1.79
CA PRO A 335 18.74 3.74 0.85
C PRO A 335 17.96 3.85 -0.47
N THR A 336 18.62 3.52 -1.58
CA THR A 336 17.98 3.32 -2.89
C THR A 336 17.06 2.10 -2.88
N VAL A 337 16.21 1.93 -3.90
CA VAL A 337 15.37 0.73 -4.05
C VAL A 337 16.21 -0.56 -4.10
N LYS A 338 17.33 -0.53 -4.82
CA LYS A 338 18.27 -1.65 -4.97
C LYS A 338 18.91 -2.01 -3.63
N GLU A 339 19.30 -1.00 -2.86
CA GLU A 339 19.83 -1.18 -1.51
C GLU A 339 18.77 -1.70 -0.55
N PHE A 340 17.57 -1.14 -0.56
CA PHE A 340 16.45 -1.60 0.26
C PHE A 340 16.16 -3.09 0.01
N GLN A 341 16.19 -3.53 -1.25
CA GLN A 341 16.04 -4.93 -1.63
C GLN A 341 17.15 -5.80 -1.04
N ARG A 342 18.42 -5.42 -1.24
CA ARG A 342 19.60 -6.13 -0.70
C ARG A 342 19.56 -6.20 0.83
N ASN A 343 19.33 -5.07 1.48
CA ASN A 343 19.20 -4.92 2.93
C ASN A 343 18.06 -5.78 3.48
N THR A 344 16.93 -5.86 2.77
CA THR A 344 15.81 -6.71 3.19
C THR A 344 16.19 -8.18 3.20
N GLN A 345 16.96 -8.67 2.23
CA GLN A 345 17.45 -10.05 2.25
C GLN A 345 18.40 -10.30 3.43
N ALA A 346 19.30 -9.35 3.70
CA ALA A 346 20.18 -9.43 4.86
C ALA A 346 19.38 -9.45 6.19
N LEU A 347 18.38 -8.57 6.33
CA LEU A 347 17.52 -8.48 7.52
C LEU A 347 16.62 -9.71 7.70
N ARG A 348 16.25 -10.40 6.62
CA ARG A 348 15.50 -11.66 6.70
C ARG A 348 16.34 -12.80 7.23
N VAL A 349 17.64 -12.83 6.91
CA VAL A 349 18.56 -13.89 7.32
C VAL A 349 19.16 -13.62 8.69
N VAL A 350 19.37 -12.35 9.04
CA VAL A 350 20.10 -11.97 10.24
C VAL A 350 19.19 -11.22 11.20
N ASN A 351 18.64 -11.95 12.18
CA ASN A 351 17.87 -11.37 13.30
C ASN A 351 18.70 -10.40 14.18
N SER A 352 20.02 -10.31 13.97
CA SER A 352 20.98 -9.68 14.90
C SER A 352 21.66 -8.39 14.43
N MET A 353 21.40 -7.88 13.21
CA MET A 353 22.24 -6.80 12.64
C MET A 353 21.90 -5.37 13.11
N CYS A 354 20.76 -5.13 13.76
CA CYS A 354 20.35 -3.77 14.10
C CYS A 354 19.85 -3.64 15.55
N ARG A 355 20.69 -3.02 16.39
CA ARG A 355 20.33 -2.58 17.74
C ARG A 355 19.43 -1.35 17.63
N GLY A 356 18.22 -1.42 18.17
CA GLY A 356 17.31 -0.27 18.19
C GLY A 356 17.97 0.95 18.85
N SER A 357 17.85 2.13 18.24
CA SER A 357 18.39 3.38 18.79
C SER A 357 17.80 3.67 20.17
N ILE A 358 18.63 4.22 21.08
CA ILE A 358 18.23 4.66 22.44
C ILE A 358 17.09 5.69 22.37
N SER A 359 17.01 6.46 21.28
CA SER A 359 15.99 7.49 21.04
C SER A 359 14.84 7.05 20.11
N SER A 360 14.80 5.80 19.64
CA SER A 360 13.73 5.33 18.75
C SER A 360 12.40 5.17 19.49
N ASN A 361 11.29 5.44 18.79
CA ASN A 361 9.93 5.15 19.28
C ASN A 361 9.74 3.65 19.62
N CYS A 362 10.54 2.78 19.00
CA CYS A 362 10.60 1.34 19.28
C CYS A 362 11.72 1.03 20.29
N ARG A 363 11.37 0.84 21.57
CA ARG A 363 12.37 0.54 22.62
C ARG A 363 13.05 -0.83 22.41
N ARG A 364 14.32 -0.92 22.82
CA ARG A 364 15.22 -2.09 22.80
C ARG A 364 14.52 -3.41 23.18
N ASN A 365 14.78 -4.48 22.42
CA ASN A 365 14.43 -5.85 22.80
C ASN A 365 15.58 -6.45 23.61
N LYS A 366 15.34 -6.85 24.86
CA LYS A 366 16.39 -7.40 25.76
C LYS A 366 16.86 -8.79 25.32
N ASP A 367 16.05 -9.52 24.57
CA ASP A 367 16.36 -10.88 24.11
C ASP A 367 17.50 -10.92 23.07
N LEU A 368 17.91 -9.77 22.52
CA LEU A 368 19.02 -9.66 21.58
C LEU A 368 20.39 -9.48 22.26
N ASP A 369 20.42 -9.18 23.56
CA ASP A 369 21.68 -8.95 24.31
C ASP A 369 22.27 -10.26 24.89
N THR A 370 21.56 -11.40 24.79
CA THR A 370 21.99 -12.69 25.37
C THR A 370 22.67 -13.65 24.38
N ALA A 371 22.85 -13.26 23.11
CA ALA A 371 23.58 -14.09 22.16
C ALA A 371 25.09 -13.96 22.40
N GLU A 372 25.69 -14.93 23.11
CA GLU A 372 27.14 -15.15 23.09
C GLU A 372 27.59 -15.41 21.65
N TYR A 373 28.53 -14.61 21.15
CA TYR A 373 29.08 -14.77 19.81
C TYR A 373 30.25 -15.74 19.84
N ASP A 374 30.14 -16.85 19.11
CA ASP A 374 31.28 -17.69 18.77
C ASP A 374 32.14 -16.96 17.71
N ILE A 375 33.42 -16.74 18.01
CA ILE A 375 34.37 -15.98 17.18
C ILE A 375 34.98 -16.90 16.11
N GLN A 376 34.60 -18.18 16.06
CA GLN A 376 35.15 -19.10 15.07
C GLN A 376 34.56 -18.88 13.66
N PRO A 377 35.41 -18.95 12.60
CA PRO A 377 34.94 -18.93 11.23
C PRO A 377 33.95 -20.07 10.96
N LEU A 378 32.82 -19.76 10.33
CA LEU A 378 31.83 -20.77 9.94
C LEU A 378 32.46 -21.82 9.02
N ARG A 379 32.36 -23.11 9.40
CA ARG A 379 32.88 -24.22 8.59
C ARG A 379 32.15 -24.30 7.25
N ARG A 380 32.91 -24.33 6.15
CA ARG A 380 32.37 -24.55 4.79
C ARG A 380 31.56 -25.86 4.74
N ARG A 381 30.31 -25.77 4.28
CA ARG A 381 29.43 -26.91 4.05
C ARG A 381 30.01 -27.79 2.93
N LYS A 382 30.36 -29.04 3.22
CA LYS A 382 30.74 -30.03 2.19
C LYS A 382 29.52 -30.33 1.31
N ARG A 383 29.66 -30.20 -0.01
CA ARG A 383 28.66 -30.65 -0.99
C ARG A 383 28.49 -32.17 -0.88
N ARG A 384 27.25 -32.64 -0.66
CA ARG A 384 26.89 -34.06 -0.85
C ARG A 384 26.61 -34.30 -2.33
N ARG A 385 27.26 -35.30 -2.92
CA ARG A 385 26.82 -35.92 -4.18
C ARG A 385 25.47 -36.61 -3.93
N ILE A 386 24.53 -36.42 -4.83
CA ILE A 386 23.28 -37.18 -4.87
C ILE A 386 23.53 -38.29 -5.88
N ASP A 387 23.48 -39.54 -5.42
CA ASP A 387 23.47 -40.72 -6.29
C ASP A 387 22.09 -40.88 -6.93
N GLU A 388 22.08 -41.00 -8.25
CA GLU A 388 20.95 -41.42 -9.06
C GLU A 388 20.75 -42.93 -8.94
N SER A 389 19.72 -43.38 -8.23
CA SER A 389 19.02 -44.64 -8.51
C SER A 389 17.81 -44.78 -7.61
N LEU A 390 16.61 -44.66 -8.17
CA LEU A 390 15.39 -45.28 -7.65
C LEU A 390 14.36 -45.29 -8.78
N ASP A 391 14.44 -46.35 -9.58
CA ASP A 391 13.43 -46.78 -10.54
C ASP A 391 12.11 -47.07 -9.82
N ILE A 392 11.04 -46.38 -10.22
CA ILE A 392 9.66 -46.81 -9.95
C ILE A 392 8.90 -46.76 -11.27
N THR A 393 8.78 -47.93 -11.89
CA THR A 393 7.93 -48.24 -13.02
C THR A 393 6.46 -48.25 -12.60
N PHE A 394 5.61 -47.49 -13.30
CA PHE A 394 4.15 -47.65 -13.22
C PHE A 394 3.60 -47.97 -14.63
N SER A 395 3.03 -49.17 -14.74
CA SER A 395 2.46 -49.73 -15.96
C SER A 395 1.13 -49.05 -16.32
N ALA A 396 1.00 -48.69 -17.60
CA ALA A 396 -0.26 -48.28 -18.20
C ALA A 396 -1.17 -49.48 -18.43
N THR A 397 -2.41 -49.41 -17.96
CA THR A 397 -3.51 -50.28 -18.44
C THR A 397 -4.81 -49.49 -18.55
N ASN A 398 -5.25 -49.27 -19.79
CA ASN A 398 -6.62 -48.92 -20.16
C ASN A 398 -7.62 -49.98 -19.65
N PRO A 399 -8.87 -49.59 -19.37
CA PRO A 399 -9.94 -50.19 -20.17
C PRO A 399 -11.07 -49.21 -20.52
N LEU A 400 -11.31 -49.05 -21.82
CA LEU A 400 -12.58 -48.65 -22.40
C LEU A 400 -13.27 -49.91 -22.92
N ASN A 401 -14.48 -50.21 -22.44
CA ASN A 401 -15.63 -50.72 -23.21
C ASN A 401 -16.65 -51.36 -22.26
N SER A 402 -17.85 -50.78 -22.17
CA SER A 402 -19.11 -51.50 -22.47
C SER A 402 -20.36 -50.63 -22.25
N LEU A 403 -21.23 -50.62 -23.26
CA LEU A 403 -22.69 -50.36 -23.24
C LEU A 403 -23.13 -48.91 -22.97
N GLY A 404 -24.05 -48.29 -23.71
CA GLY A 404 -24.93 -48.75 -24.78
C GLY A 404 -25.81 -47.58 -25.22
N THR A 405 -26.23 -47.66 -26.48
CA THR A 405 -27.07 -46.77 -27.28
C THR A 405 -28.37 -46.34 -26.58
N ILE A 406 -28.76 -45.07 -26.73
CA ILE A 406 -30.11 -44.62 -27.14
C ILE A 406 -29.95 -43.20 -27.72
N ALA A 407 -30.25 -43.08 -29.00
CA ALA A 407 -30.50 -41.82 -29.66
C ALA A 407 -31.85 -41.27 -29.17
N ASP A 408 -31.97 -39.96 -28.95
CA ASP A 408 -33.01 -39.25 -29.68
C ASP A 408 -32.85 -37.73 -29.71
N GLN A 409 -33.37 -37.21 -30.81
CA GLN A 409 -33.23 -35.88 -31.38
C GLN A 409 -33.90 -34.78 -30.55
N ARG A 410 -33.33 -33.56 -30.61
CA ARG A 410 -34.07 -32.34 -30.98
C ARG A 410 -33.14 -31.17 -31.29
N HIS A 411 -33.15 -30.77 -32.57
CA HIS A 411 -32.71 -29.47 -33.06
C HIS A 411 -33.59 -28.34 -32.50
N TYR A 412 -32.97 -27.23 -32.07
CA TYR A 412 -33.56 -25.88 -32.15
C TYR A 412 -32.42 -24.86 -32.30
N GLY A 413 -32.58 -23.93 -33.24
CA GLY A 413 -31.51 -23.11 -33.79
C GLY A 413 -31.24 -21.75 -33.13
N GLY A 414 -30.06 -21.22 -33.46
CA GLY A 414 -29.90 -19.92 -34.12
C GLY A 414 -29.90 -18.65 -33.27
N SER A 415 -28.70 -18.10 -33.05
CA SER A 415 -28.32 -16.71 -32.68
C SER A 415 -28.10 -16.34 -31.21
N SER A 416 -28.59 -17.11 -30.23
CA SER A 416 -28.23 -16.92 -28.81
C SER A 416 -27.02 -17.77 -28.36
N ASN A 417 -26.64 -18.77 -29.16
CA ASN A 417 -25.62 -19.75 -28.79
C ASN A 417 -24.20 -19.17 -28.74
N ASP A 418 -23.83 -18.19 -29.58
CA ASP A 418 -22.44 -17.73 -29.67
C ASP A 418 -22.01 -16.90 -28.45
N GLU A 419 -22.86 -15.99 -27.96
CA GLU A 419 -22.54 -15.18 -26.79
C GLU A 419 -22.51 -16.03 -25.51
N ALA A 420 -23.49 -16.94 -25.36
CA ALA A 420 -23.53 -17.90 -24.25
C ALA A 420 -22.31 -18.83 -24.23
N THR A 421 -21.88 -19.30 -25.41
CA THR A 421 -20.67 -20.13 -25.56
C THR A 421 -19.41 -19.34 -25.21
N HIS A 422 -19.31 -18.08 -25.64
CA HIS A 422 -18.19 -17.20 -25.31
C HIS A 422 -18.08 -16.92 -23.80
N MET A 423 -19.23 -16.76 -23.13
CA MET A 423 -19.31 -16.60 -21.68
C MET A 423 -18.76 -17.83 -20.94
N CYS A 424 -19.18 -19.03 -21.36
CA CYS A 424 -18.67 -20.30 -20.82
C CYS A 424 -17.15 -20.43 -21.01
N GLU A 425 -16.64 -20.13 -22.22
CA GLU A 425 -15.20 -20.15 -22.51
C GLU A 425 -14.40 -19.17 -21.65
N THR A 426 -14.97 -18.01 -21.33
CA THR A 426 -14.31 -17.02 -20.46
C THR A 426 -14.15 -17.55 -19.04
N VAL A 427 -15.15 -18.26 -18.51
CA VAL A 427 -15.06 -18.93 -17.21
C VAL A 427 -14.01 -20.04 -17.26
N ILE A 428 -14.02 -20.88 -18.30
CA ILE A 428 -13.03 -21.96 -18.47
C ILE A 428 -11.61 -21.40 -18.54
N LYS A 429 -11.38 -20.26 -19.20
CA LYS A 429 -10.08 -19.58 -19.22
C LYS A 429 -9.59 -19.25 -17.80
N GLY A 430 -10.48 -18.85 -16.89
CA GLY A 430 -10.13 -18.62 -15.48
C GLY A 430 -9.66 -19.89 -14.78
N PHE A 431 -10.33 -21.02 -14.99
CA PHE A 431 -9.88 -22.33 -14.47
C PHE A 431 -8.54 -22.77 -15.07
N ARG A 432 -8.35 -22.58 -16.39
CA ARG A 432 -7.08 -22.90 -17.07
C ARG A 432 -5.92 -22.02 -16.58
N ALA A 433 -6.19 -20.76 -16.22
CA ALA A 433 -5.18 -19.86 -15.66
C ALA A 433 -4.66 -20.38 -14.30
N LEU A 434 -5.57 -20.90 -13.45
CA LEU A 434 -5.21 -21.45 -12.15
C LEU A 434 -4.27 -22.66 -12.28
N VAL A 435 -4.57 -23.58 -13.20
CA VAL A 435 -3.76 -24.80 -13.39
C VAL A 435 -2.33 -24.48 -13.85
N LYS A 436 -2.14 -23.34 -14.54
CA LYS A 436 -0.83 -22.86 -15.00
C LYS A 436 -0.05 -22.05 -13.96
N ASP A 437 -0.67 -21.71 -12.83
CA ASP A 437 -0.06 -20.85 -11.82
C ASP A 437 0.78 -21.70 -10.85
N ASP A 438 2.11 -21.63 -10.99
CA ASP A 438 3.07 -22.37 -10.17
C ASP A 438 2.93 -22.11 -8.66
N SER A 439 2.32 -20.97 -8.27
CA SER A 439 2.09 -20.65 -6.86
C SER A 439 1.09 -21.60 -6.17
N PHE A 440 0.35 -22.41 -6.92
CA PHE A 440 -0.57 -23.42 -6.38
C PHE A 440 0.09 -24.72 -5.94
N TYR A 441 1.33 -25.00 -6.32
CA TYR A 441 2.03 -26.24 -5.93
C TYR A 441 2.79 -26.15 -4.60
N VAL A 442 2.68 -25.03 -3.86
CA VAL A 442 3.50 -24.77 -2.65
C VAL A 442 3.05 -25.59 -1.42
N THR A 443 1.79 -26.02 -1.34
CA THR A 443 1.25 -26.77 -0.18
C THR A 443 0.37 -27.94 -0.60
N LEU A 444 0.38 -29.03 0.17
CA LEU A 444 -0.41 -30.26 -0.06
C LEU A 444 -1.93 -29.99 -0.10
N ASP A 445 -2.42 -29.03 0.69
CA ASP A 445 -3.85 -28.66 0.73
C ASP A 445 -4.35 -27.97 -0.56
N ASN A 446 -3.45 -27.38 -1.36
CA ASN A 446 -3.80 -26.80 -2.66
C ASN A 446 -4.06 -27.87 -3.74
N GLU A 447 -3.63 -29.12 -3.53
CA GLU A 447 -3.88 -30.19 -4.51
C GLU A 447 -5.37 -30.41 -4.75
N CYS A 448 -6.21 -30.25 -3.73
CA CYS A 448 -7.67 -30.37 -3.87
C CYS A 448 -8.24 -29.29 -4.80
N ILE A 449 -7.70 -28.08 -4.75
CA ILE A 449 -8.11 -26.96 -5.62
C ILE A 449 -7.70 -27.25 -7.08
N ILE A 450 -6.47 -27.71 -7.29
CA ILE A 450 -5.97 -28.06 -8.63
C ILE A 450 -6.75 -29.26 -9.20
N LYS A 451 -6.99 -30.30 -8.40
CA LYS A 451 -7.78 -31.48 -8.80
C LYS A 451 -9.21 -31.09 -9.18
N ALA A 452 -9.86 -30.23 -8.39
CA ALA A 452 -11.19 -29.71 -8.71
C ALA A 452 -11.18 -28.86 -9.99
N ALA A 453 -10.17 -28.01 -10.20
CA ALA A 453 -10.03 -27.22 -11.41
C ALA A 453 -9.83 -28.09 -12.66
N ASN A 454 -9.00 -29.13 -12.58
CA ASN A 454 -8.80 -30.09 -13.66
C ASN A 454 -10.06 -30.92 -13.95
N ALA A 455 -10.74 -31.40 -12.91
CA ALA A 455 -12.03 -32.10 -13.06
C ALA A 455 -13.07 -31.21 -13.73
N PHE A 456 -13.09 -29.92 -13.39
CA PHE A 456 -13.99 -28.95 -14.04
C PHE A 456 -13.67 -28.77 -15.52
N ILE A 457 -12.39 -28.61 -15.88
CA ILE A 457 -11.96 -28.46 -17.28
C ILE A 457 -12.32 -29.71 -18.10
N GLN A 458 -12.21 -30.90 -17.51
CA GLN A 458 -12.58 -32.16 -18.17
C GLN A 458 -14.09 -32.34 -18.31
N TRP A 459 -14.88 -31.79 -17.38
CA TRP A 459 -16.35 -31.83 -17.42
C TRP A 459 -16.92 -30.78 -18.39
N ALA A 460 -16.31 -29.59 -18.47
CA ALA A 460 -16.77 -28.46 -19.27
C ALA A 460 -16.36 -28.59 -20.76
N VAL A 461 -16.91 -29.61 -21.44
CA VAL A 461 -16.69 -29.87 -22.87
C VAL A 461 -17.96 -29.54 -23.67
N PRO A 462 -17.87 -28.93 -24.87
CA PRO A 462 -19.04 -28.67 -25.72
C PRO A 462 -19.74 -29.97 -26.20
N PRO A 463 -21.07 -29.99 -26.34
CA PRO A 463 -22.01 -28.90 -26.07
C PRO A 463 -22.19 -28.66 -24.56
N TYR A 464 -22.15 -27.39 -24.16
CA TYR A 464 -22.25 -27.01 -22.75
C TYR A 464 -23.65 -27.30 -22.19
N THR A 465 -23.69 -27.77 -20.94
CA THR A 465 -24.96 -28.01 -20.25
C THR A 465 -25.72 -26.71 -20.01
N GLU A 466 -27.06 -26.75 -20.07
CA GLU A 466 -27.92 -25.57 -19.83
C GLU A 466 -27.62 -24.91 -18.49
N TYR A 467 -27.38 -25.73 -17.47
CA TYR A 467 -26.99 -25.28 -16.14
C TYR A 467 -25.66 -24.49 -16.14
N PHE A 468 -24.66 -24.93 -16.91
CA PHE A 468 -23.38 -24.20 -17.02
C PHE A 468 -23.53 -22.87 -17.77
N ILE A 469 -24.39 -22.82 -18.78
CA ILE A 469 -24.69 -21.58 -19.51
C ILE A 469 -25.33 -20.56 -18.57
N ILE A 470 -26.37 -20.95 -17.82
CA ILE A 470 -27.07 -20.08 -16.87
C ILE A 470 -26.10 -19.57 -15.79
N PHE A 471 -25.26 -20.45 -15.24
CA PHE A 471 -24.26 -20.06 -14.25
C PHE A 471 -23.24 -19.06 -14.82
N SER A 472 -22.73 -19.32 -16.03
CA SER A 472 -21.75 -18.44 -16.68
C SER A 472 -22.34 -17.05 -16.98
N GLN A 473 -23.60 -17.00 -17.44
CA GLN A 473 -24.34 -15.75 -17.63
C GLN A 473 -24.51 -14.99 -16.32
N TYR A 474 -24.91 -15.67 -15.24
CA TYR A 474 -25.04 -15.07 -13.92
C TYR A 474 -23.71 -14.49 -13.42
N LEU A 475 -22.62 -15.26 -13.47
CA LEU A 475 -21.32 -14.81 -13.00
C LEU A 475 -20.80 -13.61 -13.80
N ILE A 476 -20.88 -13.69 -15.12
CA ILE A 476 -20.40 -12.62 -16.00
C ILE A 476 -21.25 -11.36 -15.89
N SER A 477 -22.57 -11.49 -15.74
CA SER A 477 -23.45 -10.34 -15.51
C SER A 477 -23.07 -9.60 -14.22
N ASN A 478 -22.80 -10.34 -13.13
CA ASN A 478 -22.36 -9.75 -11.86
C ASN A 478 -20.96 -9.12 -11.94
N ILE A 479 -20.04 -9.69 -12.73
CA ILE A 479 -18.73 -9.07 -12.94
C ILE A 479 -18.86 -7.82 -13.81
N LYS A 480 -19.68 -7.86 -14.88
CA LYS A 480 -19.97 -6.70 -15.73
C LYS A 480 -20.60 -5.56 -14.95
N SER A 481 -21.46 -5.85 -13.96
CA SER A 481 -22.08 -4.81 -13.12
C SER A 481 -21.09 -4.06 -12.22
N CYS A 482 -19.89 -4.62 -11.99
CA CYS A 482 -18.82 -3.93 -11.27
C CYS A 482 -18.24 -2.75 -12.08
N PHE A 483 -18.45 -2.72 -13.40
CA PHE A 483 -17.96 -1.67 -14.28
C PHE A 483 -19.08 -0.66 -14.54
N THR A 484 -18.80 0.62 -14.27
CA THR A 484 -19.70 1.72 -14.64
C THR A 484 -18.90 2.92 -15.06
N ASN A 485 -19.45 3.71 -15.99
CA ASN A 485 -18.82 4.96 -16.37
C ASN A 485 -18.97 5.97 -15.22
N LYS A 486 -17.85 6.46 -14.69
CA LYS A 486 -17.79 7.48 -13.64
C LYS A 486 -17.06 8.72 -14.15
N SER A 487 -17.26 9.84 -13.46
CA SER A 487 -16.68 11.14 -13.82
C SER A 487 -15.14 11.15 -13.87
N SER A 488 -14.46 10.25 -13.17
CA SER A 488 -12.99 10.12 -13.22
C SER A 488 -12.54 8.66 -13.20
N ARG A 489 -11.38 8.37 -13.81
CA ARG A 489 -10.74 7.03 -13.79
C ARG A 489 -10.48 6.52 -12.38
N GLN A 490 -10.14 7.41 -11.46
CA GLN A 490 -9.93 7.04 -10.07
C GLN A 490 -11.23 6.59 -9.41
N SER A 491 -12.30 7.35 -9.61
CA SER A 491 -13.63 7.01 -9.08
C SER A 491 -14.15 5.69 -9.66
N GLU A 492 -13.87 5.43 -10.93
CA GLU A 492 -14.20 4.18 -11.62
C GLU A 492 -13.45 2.99 -11.00
N ARG A 493 -12.13 3.08 -10.83
CA ARG A 493 -11.34 2.02 -10.17
C ARG A 493 -11.82 1.72 -8.75
N GLU A 494 -12.14 2.76 -7.99
CA GLU A 494 -12.64 2.60 -6.62
C GLU A 494 -14.03 1.97 -6.58
N TYR A 495 -14.88 2.31 -7.54
CA TYR A 495 -16.18 1.66 -7.70
C TYR A 495 -15.99 0.18 -8.03
N ILE A 496 -15.11 -0.16 -8.97
CA ILE A 496 -14.77 -1.55 -9.31
C ILE A 496 -14.29 -2.30 -8.07
N CYS A 497 -13.32 -1.77 -7.32
CA CYS A 497 -12.83 -2.42 -6.09
C CYS A 497 -13.96 -2.67 -5.08
N THR A 498 -14.85 -1.68 -4.88
CA THR A 498 -15.93 -1.75 -3.89
C THR A 498 -17.01 -2.77 -4.29
N GLN A 499 -17.46 -2.73 -5.55
CA GLN A 499 -18.46 -3.67 -6.06
C GLN A 499 -17.89 -5.09 -6.14
N TYR A 500 -16.66 -5.23 -6.61
CA TYR A 500 -15.99 -6.51 -6.67
C TYR A 500 -15.79 -7.11 -5.27
N HIS A 501 -15.38 -6.30 -4.28
CA HIS A 501 -15.33 -6.77 -2.89
C HIS A 501 -16.69 -7.27 -2.41
N THR A 502 -17.75 -6.49 -2.66
CA THR A 502 -19.14 -6.84 -2.28
C THR A 502 -19.58 -8.16 -2.91
N LEU A 503 -19.23 -8.38 -4.19
CA LEU A 503 -19.51 -9.64 -4.90
C LEU A 503 -18.77 -10.81 -4.24
N ARG A 504 -17.49 -10.64 -3.93
CA ARG A 504 -16.62 -11.68 -3.35
C ARG A 504 -17.03 -12.13 -1.97
N VAL A 505 -17.73 -11.29 -1.21
CA VAL A 505 -18.21 -11.59 0.15
C VAL A 505 -19.71 -11.90 0.21
N SER A 506 -20.38 -11.93 -0.94
CA SER A 506 -21.82 -12.16 -1.02
C SER A 506 -22.17 -13.63 -0.76
N GLU A 507 -22.99 -13.89 0.26
CA GLU A 507 -23.49 -15.23 0.61
C GLU A 507 -24.30 -15.86 -0.54
N THR A 508 -25.05 -15.05 -1.30
CA THR A 508 -25.81 -15.54 -2.46
C THR A 508 -24.90 -16.04 -3.57
N CYS A 509 -23.79 -15.35 -3.81
CA CYS A 509 -22.82 -15.73 -4.82
C CYS A 509 -22.02 -16.96 -4.40
N HIS A 510 -21.63 -17.05 -3.12
CA HIS A 510 -20.97 -18.25 -2.57
C HIS A 510 -21.86 -19.49 -2.59
N SER A 511 -23.15 -19.35 -2.23
CA SER A 511 -24.09 -20.48 -2.24
C SER A 511 -24.40 -20.95 -3.66
N THR A 512 -24.56 -20.03 -4.61
CA THR A 512 -24.73 -20.38 -6.04
C THR A 512 -23.50 -21.06 -6.59
N TRP A 513 -22.29 -20.56 -6.28
CA TRP A 513 -21.03 -21.20 -6.67
C TRP A 513 -20.89 -22.62 -6.09
N SER A 514 -21.16 -22.78 -4.79
CA SER A 514 -21.01 -24.06 -4.12
C SER A 514 -21.99 -25.10 -4.67
N THR A 515 -23.23 -24.68 -4.93
CA THR A 515 -24.25 -25.53 -5.58
C THR A 515 -23.80 -25.92 -6.98
N PHE A 516 -23.22 -24.99 -7.73
CA PHE A 516 -22.72 -25.23 -9.08
C PHE A 516 -21.60 -26.27 -9.14
N LEU A 517 -20.58 -26.15 -8.28
CA LEU A 517 -19.51 -27.14 -8.21
C LEU A 517 -19.99 -28.51 -7.73
N GLN A 518 -20.95 -28.53 -6.81
CA GLN A 518 -21.52 -29.78 -6.32
C GLN A 518 -22.28 -30.53 -7.42
N LEU A 519 -23.04 -29.81 -8.25
CA LEU A 519 -23.79 -30.41 -9.36
C LEU A 519 -22.90 -30.81 -10.55
N SER A 520 -21.82 -30.08 -10.81
CA SER A 520 -20.93 -30.34 -11.95
C SER A 520 -19.90 -31.45 -11.65
N ILE A 521 -19.08 -31.27 -10.62
CA ILE A 521 -17.91 -32.14 -10.34
C ILE A 521 -17.98 -32.85 -8.99
N LYS A 522 -19.11 -32.71 -8.25
CA LYS A 522 -19.32 -33.32 -6.92
C LYS A 522 -18.20 -33.00 -5.92
N SER A 523 -17.64 -31.80 -6.00
CA SER A 523 -16.58 -31.35 -5.11
C SER A 523 -16.82 -29.92 -4.62
N ASN A 524 -16.29 -29.59 -3.44
CA ASN A 524 -16.33 -28.25 -2.88
C ASN A 524 -14.95 -27.88 -2.31
N PRO A 525 -14.02 -27.38 -3.12
CA PRO A 525 -12.64 -27.07 -2.72
C PRO A 525 -12.52 -25.76 -1.91
N GLY A 526 -13.64 -25.22 -1.40
CA GLY A 526 -13.67 -24.00 -0.62
C GLY A 526 -13.66 -22.71 -1.46
N PRO A 527 -13.63 -21.53 -0.80
CA PRO A 527 -13.82 -20.24 -1.46
C PRO A 527 -12.61 -19.80 -2.31
N ALA A 528 -11.40 -20.32 -2.06
CA ALA A 528 -10.20 -19.90 -2.78
C ALA A 528 -10.30 -20.10 -4.30
N LEU A 529 -10.92 -21.20 -4.75
CA LEU A 529 -11.14 -21.45 -6.18
C LEU A 529 -12.08 -20.40 -6.80
N TYR A 530 -13.20 -20.10 -6.12
CA TYR A 530 -14.13 -19.05 -6.54
C TYR A 530 -13.43 -17.70 -6.67
N GLN A 531 -12.63 -17.32 -5.66
CA GLN A 531 -11.93 -16.05 -5.65
C GLN A 531 -10.94 -15.94 -6.82
N TYR A 532 -10.18 -16.99 -7.11
CA TYR A 532 -9.21 -16.97 -8.21
C TYR A 532 -9.88 -16.92 -9.59
N VAL A 533 -10.94 -17.70 -9.81
CA VAL A 533 -11.67 -17.70 -11.08
C VAL A 533 -12.33 -16.34 -11.30
N THR A 534 -13.00 -15.77 -10.29
CA THR A 534 -13.61 -14.44 -10.43
C THR A 534 -12.58 -13.34 -10.65
N GLN A 535 -11.41 -13.40 -10.00
CA GLN A 535 -10.31 -12.46 -10.25
C GLN A 535 -9.80 -12.58 -11.69
N SER A 536 -9.58 -13.80 -12.17
CA SER A 536 -9.13 -14.06 -13.54
C SER A 536 -10.12 -13.51 -14.58
N VAL A 537 -11.42 -13.74 -14.37
CA VAL A 537 -12.48 -13.21 -15.25
C VAL A 537 -12.53 -11.69 -15.17
N LEU A 538 -12.44 -11.09 -13.98
CA LEU A 538 -12.37 -9.63 -13.81
C LEU A 538 -11.17 -9.03 -14.56
N THR A 539 -9.99 -9.66 -14.48
CA THR A 539 -8.79 -9.21 -15.21
C THR A 539 -8.99 -9.30 -16.72
N ILE A 540 -9.63 -10.35 -17.23
CA ILE A 540 -9.97 -10.47 -18.67
C ILE A 540 -10.88 -9.30 -19.09
N PHE A 541 -11.94 -9.01 -18.32
CA PHE A 541 -12.82 -7.88 -18.61
C PHE A 541 -12.10 -6.54 -18.53
N MET A 542 -11.27 -6.31 -17.50
CA MET A 542 -10.46 -5.10 -17.40
C MET A 542 -9.57 -4.89 -18.63
N ARG A 543 -8.95 -5.96 -19.16
CA ARG A 543 -8.13 -5.89 -20.38
C ARG A 543 -8.96 -5.51 -21.60
N GLN A 544 -10.14 -6.12 -21.76
CA GLN A 544 -11.05 -5.83 -22.86
C GLN A 544 -11.59 -4.39 -22.81
N THR A 545 -12.00 -3.92 -21.63
CA THR A 545 -12.61 -2.60 -21.46
C THR A 545 -11.61 -1.46 -21.64
N TYR A 546 -10.37 -1.62 -21.16
CA TYR A 546 -9.38 -0.54 -21.16
C TYR A 546 -8.26 -0.71 -22.19
N GLY A 547 -8.29 -1.76 -23.02
CA GLY A 547 -7.29 -1.99 -24.07
C GLY A 547 -5.88 -2.19 -23.52
N LEU A 548 -5.73 -2.93 -22.42
CA LEU A 548 -4.43 -3.21 -21.83
C LEU A 548 -3.69 -4.25 -22.69
N LEU A 549 -2.60 -3.81 -23.32
CA LEU A 549 -1.70 -4.65 -24.11
C LEU A 549 -1.17 -5.83 -23.26
N THR A 550 -1.10 -7.01 -23.87
CA THR A 550 -0.48 -8.19 -23.23
C THR A 550 1.02 -7.96 -23.01
N GLU A 551 1.68 -8.70 -22.10
CA GLU A 551 3.14 -8.60 -21.92
C GLU A 551 3.90 -8.92 -23.21
N SER A 552 3.32 -9.72 -24.10
CA SER A 552 3.79 -9.98 -25.47
C SER A 552 3.61 -8.81 -26.45
N GLU A 553 2.85 -7.78 -26.08
CA GLU A 553 2.53 -6.59 -26.90
C GLU A 553 3.04 -5.29 -26.27
N ARG A 554 3.71 -5.33 -25.12
CA ARG A 554 4.42 -4.14 -24.64
C ARG A 554 5.52 -3.84 -25.66
N PRO A 555 5.54 -2.66 -26.31
CA PRO A 555 6.71 -2.28 -27.08
C PRO A 555 7.90 -2.35 -26.11
N SER A 556 8.94 -3.08 -26.49
CA SER A 556 10.23 -3.00 -25.81
C SER A 556 10.52 -1.52 -25.57
N ILE A 557 10.87 -1.14 -24.35
CA ILE A 557 11.32 0.23 -24.07
C ILE A 557 12.42 0.53 -25.09
N PHE A 558 12.11 1.37 -26.07
CA PHE A 558 13.01 1.65 -27.19
C PHE A 558 14.17 2.46 -26.63
N GLN A 559 15.35 1.85 -26.56
CA GLN A 559 16.60 2.54 -26.29
C GLN A 559 17.20 2.95 -27.63
N LEU A 560 17.53 4.23 -27.77
CA LEU A 560 18.29 4.73 -28.91
C LEU A 560 19.68 4.10 -28.86
N ASN A 561 20.22 3.71 -30.01
CA ASN A 561 21.61 3.26 -30.08
C ASN A 561 22.59 4.45 -30.14
N ASP A 562 23.88 4.22 -29.95
CA ASP A 562 24.91 5.27 -29.89
C ASP A 562 24.95 6.12 -31.17
N ILE A 563 24.70 5.51 -32.34
CA ILE A 563 24.66 6.20 -33.64
C ILE A 563 23.46 7.15 -33.72
N GLU A 564 22.29 6.71 -33.25
CA GLU A 564 21.08 7.52 -33.19
C GLU A 564 21.21 8.66 -32.18
N HIS A 565 21.82 8.39 -31.02
CA HIS A 565 22.16 9.40 -30.03
C HIS A 565 23.08 10.49 -30.62
N ASN A 566 24.10 10.10 -31.39
CA ASN A 566 25.01 11.03 -32.07
C ASN A 566 24.32 11.80 -33.21
N ALA A 567 23.48 11.14 -33.99
CA ALA A 567 22.72 11.78 -35.06
C ALA A 567 21.74 12.85 -34.53
N LEU A 568 21.10 12.59 -33.38
CA LEU A 568 20.22 13.56 -32.73
C LEU A 568 20.99 14.77 -32.21
N ARG A 569 22.17 14.57 -31.61
CA ARG A 569 23.05 15.68 -31.20
C ARG A 569 23.45 16.55 -32.38
N TYR A 570 23.86 15.93 -33.50
CA TYR A 570 24.18 16.63 -34.75
C TYR A 570 22.99 17.46 -35.25
N PHE A 571 21.82 16.83 -35.33
CA PHE A 571 20.62 17.46 -35.85
C PHE A 571 20.20 18.66 -34.99
N ALA A 572 20.24 18.50 -33.68
CA ALA A 572 19.92 19.55 -32.73
C ALA A 572 20.89 20.74 -32.84
N GLY A 573 22.20 20.50 -32.92
CA GLY A 573 23.21 21.55 -33.14
C GLY A 573 23.06 22.25 -34.51
N TYR A 574 22.74 21.50 -35.56
CA TYR A 574 22.48 22.06 -36.88
C TYR A 574 21.22 22.93 -36.91
N LEU A 575 20.12 22.45 -36.31
CA LEU A 575 18.87 23.20 -36.24
C LEU A 575 19.08 24.49 -35.45
N TRP A 576 19.78 24.42 -34.33
CA TRP A 576 20.11 25.58 -33.50
C TRP A 576 20.88 26.65 -34.29
N LYS A 577 21.94 26.24 -35.01
CA LYS A 577 22.68 27.13 -35.92
C LYS A 577 21.80 27.73 -37.00
N LYS A 578 20.91 26.93 -37.59
CA LYS A 578 20.00 27.39 -38.65
C LYS A 578 19.01 28.43 -38.13
N VAL A 579 18.48 28.22 -36.93
CA VAL A 579 17.60 29.18 -36.24
C VAL A 579 18.35 30.48 -35.93
N ILE A 580 19.58 30.40 -35.40
CA ILE A 580 20.44 31.57 -35.18
C ILE A 580 20.69 32.32 -36.50
N SER A 581 21.06 31.61 -37.57
CA SER A 581 21.31 32.22 -38.89
C SER A 581 20.06 32.93 -39.44
N GLN A 582 18.88 32.34 -39.26
CA GLN A 582 17.61 32.96 -39.67
C GLN A 582 17.28 34.20 -38.82
N LEU A 583 17.50 34.13 -37.50
CA LEU A 583 17.33 35.26 -36.58
C LEU A 583 18.28 36.43 -36.92
N VAL A 584 19.54 36.13 -37.26
CA VAL A 584 20.52 37.14 -37.73
C VAL A 584 20.04 37.85 -38.98
N THR A 585 19.34 37.17 -39.89
CA THR A 585 18.78 37.79 -41.10
C THR A 585 17.40 38.43 -40.89
N SER A 586 16.75 38.20 -39.75
CA SER A 586 15.39 38.69 -39.49
C SER A 586 15.35 40.19 -39.13
N LYS A 587 14.23 40.85 -39.45
CA LYS A 587 13.92 42.23 -39.03
C LYS A 587 13.17 42.29 -37.68
N ASN A 588 13.24 41.23 -36.87
CA ASN A 588 12.49 41.14 -35.61
C ASN A 588 12.97 42.22 -34.61
N LYS A 589 12.02 42.91 -33.96
CA LYS A 589 12.27 43.98 -32.98
C LYS A 589 13.04 43.50 -31.75
N HIS A 590 12.96 42.20 -31.41
CA HIS A 590 13.63 41.57 -30.26
C HIS A 590 14.88 40.76 -30.65
N LYS A 591 15.39 40.92 -31.88
CA LYS A 591 16.53 40.17 -32.43
C LYS A 591 17.74 40.15 -31.49
N SER A 592 18.13 41.30 -30.95
CA SER A 592 19.33 41.43 -30.13
C SER A 592 19.21 40.62 -28.83
N THR A 593 18.05 40.65 -28.18
CA THR A 593 17.75 39.89 -26.97
C THR A 593 17.73 38.39 -27.22
N LEU A 594 17.07 37.95 -28.31
CA LEU A 594 16.99 36.54 -28.69
C LEU A 594 18.37 35.96 -29.04
N LEU A 595 19.22 36.71 -29.74
CA LEU A 595 20.59 36.28 -30.05
C LEU A 595 21.47 36.16 -28.79
N LEU A 596 21.30 37.06 -27.82
CA LEU A 596 22.01 37.02 -26.54
C LEU A 596 21.61 35.78 -25.73
N PHE A 597 20.31 35.48 -25.66
CA PHE A 597 19.77 34.30 -24.99
C PHE A 597 20.28 33.00 -25.63
N MET A 598 20.17 32.87 -26.95
CA MET A 598 20.62 31.66 -27.65
C MET A 598 22.14 31.44 -27.53
N ASN A 599 22.93 32.51 -27.45
CA ASN A 599 24.38 32.44 -27.24
C ASN A 599 24.75 32.10 -25.78
N ASN A 600 23.99 32.58 -24.78
CA ASN A 600 24.20 32.23 -23.37
C ASN A 600 23.93 30.76 -23.10
N ILE A 601 22.91 30.18 -23.75
CA ILE A 601 22.60 28.75 -23.65
C ILE A 601 23.75 27.89 -24.14
N ILE A 602 24.49 28.30 -25.17
CA ILE A 602 25.61 27.53 -25.75
C ILE A 602 26.85 27.52 -24.83
N GLY A 603 26.95 28.47 -23.89
CA GLY A 603 28.21 28.83 -23.23
C GLY A 603 28.54 28.13 -21.91
N VAL A 604 27.69 27.25 -21.37
CA VAL A 604 27.90 26.68 -20.04
C VAL A 604 27.49 25.21 -20.02
N ASP A 605 28.45 24.30 -20.14
CA ASP A 605 28.39 22.98 -19.50
C ASP A 605 29.84 22.63 -19.07
N GLU A 606 30.01 22.34 -17.77
CA GLU A 606 31.26 21.78 -17.23
C GLU A 606 31.46 20.38 -17.80
N ILE A 607 32.70 20.06 -18.19
CA ILE A 607 33.10 18.83 -18.87
C ILE A 607 32.78 17.60 -18.01
N ASP A 608 31.93 16.70 -18.53
CA ASP A 608 31.66 15.38 -17.95
C ASP A 608 32.84 14.42 -18.27
N PRO A 609 33.57 13.89 -17.27
CA PRO A 609 34.73 13.04 -17.51
C PRO A 609 34.42 11.65 -18.08
N ASP A 610 33.16 11.20 -18.06
CA ASP A 610 32.73 9.88 -18.57
C ASP A 610 31.97 9.97 -19.91
N ASP A 611 32.16 11.08 -20.65
CA ASP A 611 31.50 11.30 -21.92
C ASP A 611 32.13 10.45 -23.04
N HIS A 612 31.50 9.31 -23.37
CA HIS A 612 31.84 8.52 -24.57
C HIS A 612 31.68 9.31 -25.90
N THR A 613 31.21 10.56 -25.84
CA THR A 613 31.19 11.50 -26.98
C THR A 613 32.46 12.34 -27.17
N GLU A 614 33.50 12.23 -26.33
CA GLU A 614 34.81 12.85 -26.64
C GLU A 614 35.37 12.34 -27.98
N GLU A 615 35.17 11.07 -28.33
CA GLU A 615 35.53 10.55 -29.65
C GLU A 615 34.67 11.18 -30.77
N TRP A 616 33.38 11.41 -30.54
CA TRP A 616 32.50 12.06 -31.51
C TRP A 616 32.89 13.52 -31.81
N THR A 617 33.27 14.29 -30.79
CA THR A 617 33.71 15.69 -30.97
C THR A 617 34.92 15.79 -31.90
N ASN A 618 35.74 14.73 -31.95
CA ASN A 618 36.90 14.62 -32.83
C ASN A 618 36.58 13.95 -34.19
N ILE A 619 35.55 13.08 -34.28
CA ILE A 619 35.27 12.28 -35.48
C ILE A 619 34.39 13.02 -36.51
N ILE A 620 33.58 14.02 -36.12
CA ILE A 620 32.67 14.73 -37.05
C ILE A 620 32.76 16.26 -36.88
N ASP A 621 33.96 16.84 -36.97
CA ASP A 621 34.09 18.25 -37.35
C ASP A 621 33.82 18.41 -38.86
N ARG A 622 32.53 18.47 -39.21
CA ARG A 622 32.04 18.79 -40.55
C ARG A 622 31.57 20.25 -40.65
N GLY A 623 32.44 21.20 -40.33
CA GLY A 623 32.30 22.57 -40.84
C GLY A 623 31.21 23.39 -40.15
N GLY A 624 31.31 23.48 -38.82
CA GLY A 624 30.67 24.52 -38.02
C GLY A 624 29.34 24.12 -37.40
N LEU A 625 29.34 23.15 -36.49
CA LEU A 625 28.21 22.88 -35.61
C LEU A 625 28.40 23.60 -34.28
N VAL A 626 27.29 23.95 -33.65
CA VAL A 626 27.27 24.58 -32.33
C VAL A 626 27.12 23.49 -31.28
N HIS A 627 27.95 23.52 -30.24
CA HIS A 627 27.79 22.65 -29.08
C HIS A 627 26.46 22.99 -28.38
N ILE A 628 25.61 21.99 -28.20
CA ILE A 628 24.31 22.17 -27.54
C ILE A 628 24.39 21.64 -26.10
N PRO A 629 23.73 22.29 -25.14
CA PRO A 629 23.61 21.75 -23.80
C PRO A 629 22.88 20.41 -23.76
N VAL A 630 23.18 19.64 -22.71
CA VAL A 630 22.55 18.35 -22.45
C VAL A 630 21.02 18.46 -22.36
N SER A 631 20.49 19.57 -21.85
CA SER A 631 19.05 19.86 -21.76
C SER A 631 18.37 19.95 -23.14
N ILE A 632 19.00 20.62 -24.11
CA ILE A 632 18.49 20.71 -25.49
C ILE A 632 18.58 19.34 -26.15
N TYR A 633 19.69 18.63 -25.97
CA TYR A 633 19.81 17.28 -26.48
C TYR A 633 18.68 16.36 -25.98
N HIS A 634 18.37 16.40 -24.68
CA HIS A 634 17.26 15.63 -24.11
C HIS A 634 15.89 16.01 -24.70
N LEU A 635 15.65 17.28 -25.01
CA LEU A 635 14.43 17.72 -25.71
C LEU A 635 14.31 17.02 -27.08
N PHE A 636 15.39 16.96 -27.86
CA PHE A 636 15.38 16.27 -29.15
C PHE A 636 15.22 14.76 -29.02
N CYS A 637 15.77 14.13 -27.98
CA CYS A 637 15.49 12.72 -27.68
C CYS A 637 14.00 12.48 -27.38
N GLN A 638 13.35 13.38 -26.63
CA GLN A 638 11.90 13.29 -26.37
C GLN A 638 11.09 13.50 -27.66
N MET A 639 11.46 14.47 -28.48
CA MET A 639 10.82 14.69 -29.78
C MET A 639 10.93 13.46 -30.70
N GLU A 640 12.10 12.82 -30.76
CA GLU A 640 12.31 11.61 -31.58
C GLU A 640 11.45 10.43 -31.09
N LEU A 641 11.36 10.23 -29.77
CA LEU A 641 10.50 9.20 -29.18
C LEU A 641 9.03 9.43 -29.57
N GLN A 642 8.55 10.68 -29.54
CA GLN A 642 7.18 11.01 -29.94
C GLN A 642 6.96 10.87 -31.45
N LEU A 643 7.92 11.28 -32.28
CA LEU A 643 7.86 11.11 -33.74
C LEU A 643 7.86 9.64 -34.14
N ARG A 644 8.69 8.79 -33.52
CA ARG A 644 8.71 7.35 -33.80
C ARG A 644 7.44 6.65 -33.35
N ASN A 645 6.88 7.04 -32.20
CA ASN A 645 5.55 6.60 -31.79
C ASN A 645 4.51 6.98 -32.86
N TYR A 646 4.58 8.19 -33.39
CA TYR A 646 3.70 8.65 -34.47
C TYR A 646 3.86 7.87 -35.78
N PHE A 647 5.10 7.55 -36.18
CA PHE A 647 5.39 6.79 -37.41
C PHE A 647 5.07 5.30 -37.30
N ASN A 648 5.33 4.65 -36.16
CA ASN A 648 4.92 3.26 -35.90
C ASN A 648 3.39 3.09 -35.85
N LEU A 649 2.65 4.16 -35.54
CA LEU A 649 1.18 4.16 -35.53
C LEU A 649 0.57 4.39 -36.93
N LYS A 650 1.29 4.99 -37.89
CA LYS A 650 0.77 5.20 -39.27
C LYS A 650 0.55 3.91 -40.05
N THR A 651 1.20 2.81 -39.66
CA THR A 651 0.93 1.47 -40.21
C THR A 651 -0.32 0.80 -39.64
N ALA A 652 -0.92 1.37 -38.59
CA ALA A 652 -2.17 0.87 -37.99
C ALA A 652 -3.34 1.83 -38.30
N ILE A 653 -4.43 1.29 -38.86
CA ILE A 653 -5.68 2.04 -39.08
C ILE A 653 -6.23 2.47 -37.71
N LEU A 654 -6.26 3.78 -37.40
CA LEU A 654 -6.58 4.29 -36.06
C LEU A 654 -7.83 5.17 -35.99
N GLU A 655 -8.59 4.98 -34.90
CA GLU A 655 -9.79 5.73 -34.54
C GLU A 655 -9.52 7.22 -34.15
N PRO A 656 -10.52 8.12 -34.29
CA PRO A 656 -10.39 9.56 -34.05
C PRO A 656 -9.91 9.96 -32.64
N LYS A 657 -10.20 9.17 -31.60
CA LYS A 657 -9.79 9.47 -30.22
C LYS A 657 -8.28 9.36 -30.01
N THR A 658 -7.60 8.51 -30.78
CA THR A 658 -6.14 8.37 -30.71
C THR A 658 -5.43 9.55 -31.37
N LYS A 659 -6.04 10.16 -32.41
CA LYS A 659 -5.57 11.42 -32.99
C LYS A 659 -5.60 12.58 -31.99
N MET A 660 -6.63 12.67 -31.15
CA MET A 660 -6.71 13.72 -30.10
C MET A 660 -5.65 13.57 -29.01
N LYS A 661 -5.25 12.33 -28.67
CA LYS A 661 -4.20 12.06 -27.68
C LYS A 661 -2.82 12.52 -28.18
N ILE A 662 -2.58 12.39 -29.48
CA ILE A 662 -1.35 12.84 -30.15
C ILE A 662 -1.29 14.37 -30.20
N ILE A 663 -2.41 15.04 -30.52
CA ILE A 663 -2.48 16.52 -30.46
C ILE A 663 -2.14 17.02 -29.06
N LYS A 664 -2.59 16.32 -28.01
CA LYS A 664 -2.27 16.66 -26.62
C LYS A 664 -0.78 16.51 -26.27
N GLY A 665 -0.10 15.47 -26.76
CA GLY A 665 1.34 15.30 -26.57
C GLY A 665 2.19 16.30 -27.36
N ILE A 666 1.68 16.80 -28.50
CA ILE A 666 2.29 17.91 -29.23
C ILE A 666 2.14 19.22 -28.45
N CYS A 667 0.99 19.45 -27.81
CA CYS A 667 0.81 20.59 -26.89
C CYS A 667 1.75 20.52 -25.67
N GLU A 668 2.03 19.35 -25.12
CA GLU A 668 3.00 19.20 -24.01
C GLU A 668 4.44 19.55 -24.45
N ILE A 669 4.79 19.33 -25.73
CA ILE A 669 6.07 19.78 -26.32
C ILE A 669 6.05 21.31 -26.53
N GLU A 670 4.93 21.89 -26.94
CA GLU A 670 4.76 23.36 -26.98
C GLU A 670 4.89 23.99 -25.59
N ASP A 671 4.33 23.36 -24.55
CA ASP A 671 4.42 23.81 -23.16
C ASP A 671 5.87 23.74 -22.64
N GLN A 672 6.63 22.67 -22.97
CA GLN A 672 8.06 22.57 -22.64
C GLN A 672 8.92 23.59 -23.40
N TRP A 673 8.55 23.90 -24.65
CA TRP A 673 9.16 24.98 -25.41
C TRP A 673 8.82 26.36 -24.82
N GLN A 674 7.60 26.55 -24.32
CA GLN A 674 7.17 27.77 -23.62
C GLN A 674 7.95 27.98 -22.32
N ILE A 675 8.14 26.93 -21.51
CA ILE A 675 8.94 26.99 -20.27
C ILE A 675 10.40 27.38 -20.56
N LEU A 676 10.97 26.94 -21.68
CA LEU A 676 12.31 27.36 -22.13
C LEU A 676 12.33 28.82 -22.62
N THR A 677 11.18 29.45 -22.88
CA THR A 677 11.05 30.84 -23.35
C THR A 677 10.45 31.81 -22.32
N GLU A 678 9.97 31.33 -21.17
CA GLU A 678 9.32 32.15 -20.13
C GLU A 678 10.28 33.17 -19.46
N ASP A 679 11.60 32.99 -19.58
CA ASP A 679 12.61 33.98 -19.14
C ASP A 679 12.72 35.22 -20.06
N VAL A 680 11.86 35.36 -21.08
CA VAL A 680 11.92 36.47 -22.05
C VAL A 680 10.79 37.51 -21.87
N GLU A 681 9.80 37.27 -21.00
CA GLU A 681 8.71 38.23 -20.72
C GLU A 681 8.83 38.99 -19.38
N THR A 682 9.94 38.84 -18.64
CA THR A 682 10.35 39.76 -17.55
C THR A 682 11.65 40.47 -17.93
#